data_AF-A0A8H3DV01-F1
#
_entry.id   AF-A0A8H3DV01-F1
#
_cell.length_a   1.000
_cell.length_b   1.000
_cell.length_c   1.000
_cell.angle_alpha   90.00
_cell.angle_beta   90.00
_cell.angle_gamma   90.00
#
_symmetry.space_group_name_H-M   'P 1'
#
loop_
_entity.id
_entity.type
_entity.pdbx_description
1 polymer ?
#
loop_
_entity_poly.entity_id
_entity_poly.type
_entity_poly.pdbx_seq_one_letter_code
_entity_poly.pdbx_strand_id
1 'polypeptide(L)'
;MLLVLTLSQANIHSFVESDDRLALVLKFIDDALNELSDMDSMISSYKIHLNAVGDDISYIQSQNRGLQVQTQNQKSLLSEIEKLLQTVHVDRDALLVLTQESLESERGIQRLEGAAAQLYRALLAGRDRDMAATIERLAEYKTYNQQFCIRILEFLGIMFGYQSEQLLDYAEKAKQTRTQPVLHPHTPMENYLIKYNGLMLYLREMDENRYSKVCAVRWCSIIHLAGTNVYSTNPKKTYFSAASDLHGKEIRALFMKYIELVYRVPEEDGENSFAPPPQQSAVSRAGGTVRRAGTVVSRSPLDKKNAQKQQVEGDMPGYEAFDRALSQILVQIHAEDAFISRFLHTTDLTLSYADYVNLDNYFKRQASRGFDLTDSTLKLVRGATDLIFGFIPQEIKSWVEGMSKRDPLQLVGIIAVLQRHIAEAQERNDAIVDRLLGKPLQRLNGLYQRQVEEQLQAIEQTKLTTKKRKGVAHFIRYFPTFVGRIEPQLVSAQIYEIRRTVDGAYERIVQAMFEALQQMAKMDGTEAKDPDDKGVLNYHVIMIENMHHFVADMTQLELGAVRAFVARAEDIYSRELSAYVTFVLRRPMAKIIDYFDGVERLLQTTAPSEISNNNNFSRSSLKKVVKEYDSKDMRKNIDGLYKRVEKHFDADEGSAPPGQSGAAAPVLVGVWNACEEQLLQLTDKWIKLIGQCYPDSGVSLEYTTGDVKAAFKRHRTG
;
A
#
# COMPACT_ATOMS: atom_id res chain seq x y z
N MET A 1 34.27 146.48 -82.76
CA MET A 1 35.57 145.84 -82.42
C MET A 1 35.76 145.70 -80.89
N LEU A 2 35.31 146.64 -80.07
CA LEU A 2 35.42 146.60 -78.60
C LEU A 2 34.51 145.60 -77.85
N LEU A 3 33.46 145.05 -78.46
CA LEU A 3 32.52 144.12 -77.81
C LEU A 3 32.83 142.63 -78.08
N VAL A 4 33.50 142.33 -79.19
CA VAL A 4 33.88 140.95 -79.58
C VAL A 4 35.10 140.46 -78.79
N LEU A 5 36.05 141.35 -78.47
CA LEU A 5 37.26 140.99 -77.73
C LEU A 5 36.94 140.70 -76.26
N THR A 6 36.03 141.47 -75.65
CA THR A 6 35.56 141.24 -74.27
C THR A 6 34.68 140.01 -74.16
N LEU A 7 33.84 139.71 -75.17
CA LEU A 7 33.03 138.49 -75.18
C LEU A 7 33.87 137.23 -75.43
N SER A 8 34.89 137.32 -76.30
CA SER A 8 35.87 136.25 -76.50
C SER A 8 36.71 136.00 -75.25
N GLN A 9 37.15 137.05 -74.56
CA GLN A 9 37.90 136.94 -73.31
C GLN A 9 37.04 136.33 -72.19
N ALA A 10 35.76 136.70 -72.09
CA ALA A 10 34.82 136.11 -71.13
C ALA A 10 34.47 134.65 -71.46
N ASN A 11 34.27 134.29 -72.74
CA ASN A 11 34.01 132.91 -73.14
C ASN A 11 35.23 132.02 -72.90
N ILE A 12 36.43 132.49 -73.23
CA ILE A 12 37.69 131.79 -72.94
C ILE A 12 37.83 131.57 -71.43
N HIS A 13 37.52 132.58 -70.61
CA HIS A 13 37.59 132.43 -69.15
C HIS A 13 36.55 131.42 -68.62
N SER A 14 35.32 131.39 -69.17
CA SER A 14 34.29 130.42 -68.76
C SER A 14 34.61 128.98 -69.19
N PHE A 15 35.27 128.79 -70.33
CA PHE A 15 35.67 127.47 -70.82
C PHE A 15 36.87 126.95 -70.04
N VAL A 16 37.88 127.80 -69.77
CA VAL A 16 39.05 127.45 -68.93
C VAL A 16 38.62 127.12 -67.50
N GLU A 17 37.70 127.87 -66.91
CA GLU A 17 37.18 127.58 -65.56
C GLU A 17 36.32 126.29 -65.52
N SER A 18 35.65 125.94 -66.63
CA SER A 18 34.91 124.67 -66.75
C SER A 18 35.83 123.45 -66.95
N ASP A 19 36.97 123.63 -67.63
CA ASP A 19 37.97 122.58 -67.86
C ASP A 19 38.78 122.28 -66.58
N ASP A 20 39.12 123.32 -65.81
CA ASP A 20 39.77 123.17 -64.50
C ASP A 20 38.87 122.44 -63.48
N ARG A 21 37.55 122.69 -63.52
CA ARG A 21 36.57 121.97 -62.69
C ARG A 21 36.40 120.52 -63.14
N LEU A 22 36.38 120.24 -64.44
CA LEU A 22 36.33 118.87 -64.98
C LEU A 22 37.60 118.09 -64.64
N ALA A 23 38.77 118.71 -64.76
CA ALA A 23 40.05 118.14 -64.34
C ALA A 23 40.08 117.84 -62.83
N LEU A 24 39.50 118.72 -62.00
CA LEU A 24 39.37 118.48 -60.57
C LEU A 24 38.43 117.31 -60.25
N VAL A 25 37.30 117.18 -60.97
CA VAL A 25 36.37 116.06 -60.80
C VAL A 25 36.97 114.75 -61.28
N LEU A 26 37.67 114.75 -62.42
CA LEU A 26 38.42 113.57 -62.90
C LEU A 26 39.48 113.15 -61.89
N LYS A 27 40.21 114.11 -61.31
CA LYS A 27 41.16 113.84 -60.22
C LYS A 27 40.47 113.23 -59.00
N PHE A 28 39.32 113.75 -58.58
CA PHE A 28 38.57 113.14 -57.47
C PHE A 28 38.04 111.74 -57.79
N ILE A 29 37.70 111.45 -59.05
CA ILE A 29 37.29 110.11 -59.49
C ILE A 29 38.50 109.16 -59.49
N ASP A 30 39.65 109.60 -59.98
CA ASP A 30 40.89 108.81 -59.94
C ASP A 30 41.36 108.58 -58.50
N ASP A 31 41.26 109.59 -57.63
CA ASP A 31 41.54 109.46 -56.20
C ASP A 31 40.56 108.47 -55.53
N ALA A 32 39.26 108.55 -55.86
CA ALA A 32 38.27 107.59 -55.36
C ALA A 32 38.46 106.16 -55.91
N LEU A 33 38.91 106.01 -57.16
CA LEU A 33 39.24 104.71 -57.75
C LEU A 33 40.50 104.10 -57.12
N ASN A 34 41.50 104.92 -56.81
CA ASN A 34 42.67 104.49 -56.06
C ASN A 34 42.29 104.08 -54.64
N GLU A 35 41.45 104.86 -53.95
CA GLU A 35 40.97 104.52 -52.61
C GLU A 35 40.10 103.24 -52.61
N LEU A 36 39.32 103.01 -53.67
CA LEU A 36 38.60 101.75 -53.90
C LEU A 36 39.54 100.57 -54.15
N SER A 37 40.62 100.75 -54.90
CA SER A 37 41.64 99.72 -55.12
C SER A 37 42.38 99.36 -53.84
N ASP A 38 42.68 100.36 -53.00
CA ASP A 38 43.29 100.15 -51.68
C ASP A 38 42.33 99.42 -50.74
N MET A 39 41.03 99.74 -50.77
CA MET A 39 40.01 98.97 -50.06
C MET A 39 39.91 97.52 -50.56
N ASP A 40 39.98 97.27 -51.87
CA ASP A 40 39.91 95.90 -52.41
C ASP A 40 41.16 95.06 -52.04
N SER A 41 42.32 95.71 -51.99
CA SER A 41 43.55 95.12 -51.46
C SER A 41 43.44 94.80 -49.97
N MET A 42 42.91 95.72 -49.16
CA MET A 42 42.65 95.47 -47.74
C MET A 42 41.63 94.34 -47.53
N ILE A 43 40.52 94.33 -48.27
CA ILE A 43 39.52 93.26 -48.21
C ILE A 43 40.13 91.91 -48.61
N SER A 44 40.97 91.90 -49.64
CA SER A 44 41.69 90.70 -50.07
C SER A 44 42.65 90.18 -49.00
N SER A 45 43.40 91.06 -48.33
CA SER A 45 44.26 90.67 -47.20
C SER A 45 43.44 90.15 -46.01
N TYR A 46 42.34 90.81 -45.64
CA TYR A 46 41.42 90.32 -44.60
C TYR A 46 40.81 88.97 -44.97
N LYS A 47 40.46 88.75 -46.24
CA LYS A 47 39.95 87.46 -46.72
C LYS A 47 40.99 86.36 -46.58
N ILE A 48 42.26 86.64 -46.92
CA ILE A 48 43.36 85.68 -46.73
C ILE A 48 43.54 85.36 -45.24
N HIS A 49 43.55 86.38 -44.38
CA HIS A 49 43.66 86.19 -42.93
C HIS A 49 42.46 85.43 -42.35
N LEU A 50 41.24 85.69 -42.80
CA LEU A 50 40.04 84.97 -42.36
C LEU A 50 40.04 83.52 -42.82
N ASN A 51 40.53 83.22 -44.02
CA ASN A 51 40.67 81.84 -44.48
C ASN A 51 41.72 81.08 -43.67
N ALA A 52 42.88 81.70 -43.40
CA ALA A 52 43.92 81.09 -42.56
C ALA A 52 43.42 80.83 -41.13
N VAL A 53 42.72 81.80 -40.53
CA VAL A 53 42.08 81.63 -39.21
C VAL A 53 40.97 80.58 -39.26
N GLY A 54 40.24 80.47 -40.37
CA GLY A 54 39.23 79.43 -40.59
C GLY A 54 39.84 78.03 -40.57
N ASP A 55 40.98 77.84 -41.23
CA ASP A 55 41.72 76.57 -41.24
C ASP A 55 42.27 76.24 -39.84
N ASP A 56 42.82 77.22 -39.12
CA ASP A 56 43.30 77.05 -37.74
C ASP A 56 42.15 76.71 -36.77
N ILE A 57 40.99 77.37 -36.90
CA ILE A 57 39.79 77.07 -36.10
C ILE A 57 39.31 75.65 -36.40
N SER A 58 39.28 75.23 -37.67
CA SER A 58 38.93 73.87 -38.06
C SER A 58 39.89 72.84 -37.45
N TYR A 59 41.19 73.12 -37.48
CA TYR A 59 42.21 72.28 -36.86
C TYR A 59 42.00 72.17 -35.34
N ILE A 60 41.80 73.29 -34.64
CA ILE A 60 41.54 73.29 -33.19
C ILE A 60 40.23 72.58 -32.86
N GLN A 61 39.17 72.78 -33.64
CA GLN A 61 37.89 72.08 -33.43
C GLN A 61 38.04 70.57 -33.63
N SER A 62 38.82 70.13 -34.63
CA SER A 62 39.08 68.71 -34.86
C SER A 62 39.87 68.07 -33.70
N GLN A 63 40.89 68.77 -33.19
CA GLN A 63 41.69 68.34 -32.04
C GLN A 63 40.85 68.32 -30.75
N ASN A 64 40.05 69.35 -30.51
CA ASN A 64 39.20 69.44 -29.33
C ASN A 64 38.09 68.37 -29.37
N ARG A 65 37.52 68.08 -30.54
CA ARG A 65 36.61 66.93 -30.73
C ARG A 65 37.31 65.60 -30.45
N GLY A 66 38.56 65.43 -30.90
CA GLY A 66 39.38 64.27 -30.58
C GLY A 66 39.61 64.08 -29.09
N LEU A 67 40.01 65.16 -28.39
CA LEU A 67 40.20 65.17 -26.94
C LEU A 67 38.89 64.93 -26.18
N GLN A 68 37.77 65.47 -26.63
CA GLN A 68 36.46 65.25 -26.02
C GLN A 68 36.03 63.79 -26.14
N VAL A 69 36.19 63.19 -27.32
CA VAL A 69 35.90 61.77 -27.55
C VAL A 69 36.85 60.90 -26.71
N GLN A 70 38.13 61.23 -26.63
CA GLN A 70 39.08 60.51 -25.78
C GLN A 70 38.70 60.61 -24.29
N THR A 71 38.34 61.80 -23.82
CA THR A 71 37.92 62.03 -22.42
C THR A 71 36.62 61.28 -22.10
N GLN A 72 35.67 61.29 -23.03
CA GLN A 72 34.42 60.53 -22.89
C GLN A 72 34.68 59.03 -22.87
N ASN A 73 35.54 58.52 -23.76
CA ASN A 73 35.93 57.11 -23.79
C ASN A 73 36.66 56.73 -22.51
N GLN A 74 37.59 57.56 -22.01
CA GLN A 74 38.27 57.32 -20.74
C GLN A 74 37.30 57.28 -19.56
N LYS A 75 36.32 58.19 -19.50
CA LYS A 75 35.27 58.16 -18.46
C LYS A 75 34.39 56.91 -18.55
N SER A 76 33.99 56.52 -19.76
CA SER A 76 33.21 55.30 -19.98
C SER A 76 33.99 54.06 -19.59
N LEU A 77 35.27 53.96 -20.00
CA LEU A 77 36.16 52.87 -19.64
C LEU A 77 36.41 52.81 -18.13
N LEU A 78 36.62 53.95 -17.48
CA LEU A 78 36.80 54.02 -16.04
C LEU A 78 35.54 53.56 -15.31
N SER A 79 34.36 54.03 -15.74
CA SER A 79 33.07 53.56 -15.20
C SER A 79 32.86 52.07 -15.42
N GLU A 80 33.28 51.53 -16.55
CA GLU A 80 33.22 50.11 -16.84
C GLU A 80 34.17 49.33 -15.93
N ILE A 81 35.43 49.76 -15.80
CA ILE A 81 36.43 49.16 -14.90
C ILE A 81 35.97 49.21 -13.44
N GLU A 82 35.39 50.31 -12.97
CA GLU A 82 34.82 50.41 -11.63
C GLU A 82 33.68 49.40 -11.42
N LYS A 83 32.78 49.25 -12.40
CA LYS A 83 31.74 48.20 -12.38
C LYS A 83 32.33 46.79 -12.40
N LEU A 84 33.41 46.56 -13.15
CA LEU A 84 34.13 45.28 -13.16
C LEU A 84 34.71 44.97 -11.78
N LEU A 85 35.37 45.95 -11.17
CA LEU A 85 35.99 45.80 -9.86
C LEU A 85 34.93 45.55 -8.79
N GLN A 86 33.81 46.28 -8.83
CA GLN A 86 32.72 46.11 -7.87
C GLN A 86 31.95 44.79 -8.03
N THR A 87 31.93 44.20 -9.23
CA THR A 87 31.22 42.92 -9.48
C THR A 87 32.08 41.68 -9.22
N VAL A 88 33.41 41.81 -9.26
CA VAL A 88 34.36 40.68 -9.11
C VAL A 88 35.11 40.70 -7.77
N HIS A 89 35.10 41.82 -7.04
CA HIS A 89 35.76 41.90 -5.74
C HIS A 89 34.92 41.29 -4.62
N VAL A 90 35.47 40.28 -3.95
CA VAL A 90 34.96 39.75 -2.69
C VAL A 90 35.86 40.30 -1.59
N ASP A 91 35.25 40.84 -0.53
CA ASP A 91 35.99 41.34 0.62
C ASP A 91 36.78 40.20 1.30
N ARG A 92 38.02 40.49 1.72
CA ARG A 92 38.87 39.51 2.41
C ARG A 92 38.24 39.08 3.74
N ASP A 93 37.51 39.99 4.39
CA ASP A 93 36.79 39.69 5.61
C ASP A 93 35.64 38.70 5.36
N ALA A 94 34.97 38.77 4.20
CA ALA A 94 33.96 37.79 3.80
C ALA A 94 34.57 36.39 3.56
N LEU A 95 35.77 36.32 2.98
CA LEU A 95 36.49 35.04 2.80
C LEU A 95 36.95 34.44 4.14
N LEU A 96 37.36 35.28 5.09
CA LEU A 96 37.69 34.86 6.46
C LEU A 96 36.46 34.35 7.21
N VAL A 97 35.32 35.02 7.05
CA VAL A 97 34.04 34.57 7.63
C VAL A 97 33.66 33.18 7.13
N LEU A 98 33.78 32.91 5.82
CA LEU A 98 33.49 31.58 5.25
C LEU A 98 34.39 30.46 5.81
N THR A 99 35.64 30.78 6.14
CA THR A 99 36.62 29.80 6.61
C THR A 99 36.60 29.60 8.13
N GLN A 100 36.30 30.64 8.92
CA GLN A 100 36.49 30.63 10.37
C GLN A 100 35.21 30.76 11.20
N GLU A 101 34.14 31.38 10.69
CA GLU A 101 32.93 31.68 11.48
C GLU A 101 32.18 30.40 11.89
N SER A 102 31.61 30.34 13.09
CA SER A 102 30.93 29.14 13.61
C SER A 102 29.64 28.82 12.86
N LEU A 103 29.42 27.53 12.59
CA LEU A 103 28.21 26.98 11.93
C LEU A 103 27.09 26.61 12.93
N GLU A 104 27.33 26.80 14.23
CA GLU A 104 26.39 26.43 15.31
C GLU A 104 25.47 27.58 15.71
N SER A 105 25.92 28.84 15.55
CA SER A 105 25.17 30.02 15.96
C SER A 105 24.31 30.58 14.84
N GLU A 106 23.07 30.93 15.13
CA GLU A 106 22.13 31.53 14.17
C GLU A 106 22.65 32.85 13.58
N ARG A 107 23.40 33.63 14.38
CA ARG A 107 24.09 34.83 13.90
C ARG A 107 25.27 34.50 12.98
N GLY A 108 25.95 33.39 13.23
CA GLY A 108 27.03 32.87 12.38
C GLY A 108 26.49 32.42 11.02
N ILE A 109 25.36 31.70 11.01
CA ILE A 109 24.68 31.26 9.78
C ILE A 109 24.29 32.46 8.90
N GLN A 110 23.70 33.51 9.48
CA GLN A 110 23.33 34.72 8.71
C GLN A 110 24.55 35.44 8.10
N ARG A 111 25.67 35.53 8.85
CA ARG A 111 26.91 36.10 8.31
C ARG A 111 27.50 35.23 7.21
N LEU A 112 27.44 33.92 7.37
CA LEU A 112 27.89 32.95 6.37
C LEU A 112 27.02 33.02 5.10
N GLU A 113 25.70 33.16 5.21
CA GLU A 113 24.80 33.36 4.06
C GLU A 113 25.12 34.68 3.33
N GLY A 114 25.37 35.76 4.08
CA GLY A 114 25.79 37.04 3.52
C GLY A 114 27.15 36.97 2.79
N ALA A 115 28.14 36.34 3.39
CA ALA A 115 29.46 36.13 2.78
C ALA A 115 29.39 35.16 1.58
N ALA A 116 28.58 34.12 1.67
CA ALA A 116 28.32 33.17 0.58
C ALA A 116 27.60 33.85 -0.58
N ALA A 117 26.69 34.78 -0.33
CA ALA A 117 26.05 35.58 -1.37
C ALA A 117 27.02 36.50 -2.11
N GLN A 118 27.99 37.10 -1.40
CA GLN A 118 29.05 37.89 -2.03
C GLN A 118 29.96 37.01 -2.91
N LEU A 119 30.38 35.86 -2.40
CA LEU A 119 31.17 34.88 -3.15
C LEU A 119 30.40 34.33 -4.36
N TYR A 120 29.11 34.06 -4.19
CA TYR A 120 28.21 33.61 -5.26
C TYR A 120 28.13 34.64 -6.39
N ARG A 121 27.90 35.93 -6.08
CA ARG A 121 27.87 37.02 -7.06
C ARG A 121 29.17 37.08 -7.87
N ALA A 122 30.31 37.03 -7.18
CA ALA A 122 31.62 37.12 -7.83
C ALA A 122 31.90 35.90 -8.74
N LEU A 123 31.53 34.69 -8.31
CA LEU A 123 31.67 33.48 -9.12
C LEU A 123 30.75 33.47 -10.34
N LEU A 124 29.52 33.99 -10.19
CA LEU A 124 28.56 34.08 -11.29
C LEU A 124 28.97 35.14 -12.32
N ALA A 125 29.44 36.30 -11.86
CA ALA A 125 29.95 37.39 -12.70
C ALA A 125 31.24 37.00 -13.46
N GLY A 126 32.03 36.09 -12.89
CA GLY A 126 33.24 35.54 -13.50
C GLY A 126 32.99 34.52 -14.63
N ARG A 127 31.76 34.00 -14.81
CA ARG A 127 31.46 32.98 -15.83
C ARG A 127 31.46 33.52 -17.28
N ASP A 128 31.22 34.81 -17.49
CA ASP A 128 31.10 35.43 -18.83
C ASP A 128 32.41 36.09 -19.33
N ARG A 129 33.50 36.08 -18.56
CA ARG A 129 34.65 36.97 -18.81
C ARG A 129 36.01 36.24 -18.85
N ASP A 130 36.59 36.16 -20.05
CA ASP A 130 37.87 35.53 -20.37
C ASP A 130 39.09 36.45 -20.15
N MET A 131 39.23 37.11 -19.00
CA MET A 131 40.41 37.93 -18.69
C MET A 131 41.39 37.17 -17.78
N ALA A 132 42.66 37.07 -18.16
CA ALA A 132 43.66 36.28 -17.43
C ALA A 132 43.79 36.62 -15.93
N ALA A 133 43.76 37.91 -15.57
CA ALA A 133 43.81 38.35 -14.18
C ALA A 133 42.53 38.02 -13.38
N THR A 134 41.38 37.94 -14.05
CA THR A 134 40.14 37.47 -13.41
C THR A 134 40.14 35.96 -13.27
N ILE A 135 40.82 35.21 -14.15
CA ILE A 135 40.93 33.74 -14.09
C ILE A 135 41.70 33.29 -12.84
N GLU A 136 42.82 33.93 -12.48
CA GLU A 136 43.61 33.57 -11.29
C GLU A 136 42.83 33.82 -9.98
N ARG A 137 42.21 35.00 -9.84
CA ARG A 137 41.36 35.30 -8.67
C ARG A 137 40.11 34.44 -8.60
N LEU A 138 39.51 34.11 -9.74
CA LEU A 138 38.37 33.21 -9.81
C LEU A 138 38.78 31.78 -9.42
N ALA A 139 40.00 31.35 -9.75
CA ALA A 139 40.55 30.08 -9.25
C ALA A 139 40.71 30.08 -7.72
N GLU A 140 41.22 31.16 -7.13
CA GLU A 140 41.27 31.32 -5.66
C GLU A 140 39.87 31.24 -5.04
N TYR A 141 38.90 31.98 -5.58
CA TYR A 141 37.51 31.95 -5.11
C TYR A 141 36.85 30.57 -5.27
N LYS A 142 37.17 29.82 -6.32
CA LYS A 142 36.74 28.42 -6.49
C LYS A 142 37.33 27.53 -5.41
N THR A 143 38.60 27.71 -5.04
CA THR A 143 39.23 26.95 -3.94
C THR A 143 38.56 27.26 -2.60
N TYR A 144 38.31 28.55 -2.29
CA TYR A 144 37.58 28.94 -1.08
C TYR A 144 36.14 28.38 -1.06
N ASN A 145 35.44 28.42 -2.20
CA ASN A 145 34.11 27.81 -2.34
C ASN A 145 34.15 26.31 -2.06
N GLN A 146 35.11 25.58 -2.65
CA GLN A 146 35.28 24.15 -2.39
C GLN A 146 35.57 23.87 -0.92
N GLN A 147 36.46 24.61 -0.27
CA GLN A 147 36.75 24.44 1.15
C GLN A 147 35.50 24.69 2.02
N PHE A 148 34.76 25.75 1.72
CA PHE A 148 33.49 26.05 2.40
C PHE A 148 32.44 24.95 2.21
N CYS A 149 32.28 24.43 0.99
CA CYS A 149 31.38 23.31 0.71
C CYS A 149 31.80 22.01 1.42
N ILE A 150 33.11 21.77 1.66
CA ILE A 150 33.57 20.61 2.47
C ILE A 150 33.08 20.83 3.90
N ARG A 151 33.39 22.01 4.45
CA ARG A 151 33.10 22.37 5.82
C ARG A 151 31.60 22.26 6.15
N ILE A 152 30.74 22.77 5.27
CA ILE A 152 29.28 22.65 5.42
C ILE A 152 28.86 21.18 5.42
N LEU A 153 29.33 20.39 4.45
CA LEU A 153 28.93 18.98 4.33
C LEU A 153 29.37 18.16 5.56
N GLU A 154 30.59 18.39 6.05
CA GLU A 154 31.10 17.71 7.24
C GLU A 154 30.32 18.09 8.49
N PHE A 155 30.04 19.38 8.67
CA PHE A 155 29.25 19.88 9.79
C PHE A 155 27.83 19.32 9.75
N LEU A 156 27.15 19.40 8.59
CA LEU A 156 25.81 18.84 8.42
C LEU A 156 25.79 17.32 8.69
N GLY A 157 26.76 16.57 8.19
CA GLY A 157 26.88 15.13 8.46
C GLY A 157 27.00 14.80 9.95
N ILE A 158 27.79 15.57 10.70
CA ILE A 158 27.92 15.42 12.16
C ILE A 158 26.61 15.79 12.86
N MET A 159 25.99 16.91 12.47
CA MET A 159 24.75 17.37 13.07
C MET A 159 23.58 16.42 12.80
N PHE A 160 23.47 15.84 11.61
CA PHE A 160 22.46 14.82 11.32
C PHE A 160 22.65 13.58 12.20
N GLY A 161 23.89 13.12 12.36
CA GLY A 161 24.22 12.03 13.29
C GLY A 161 23.80 12.35 14.72
N TYR A 162 24.27 13.49 15.24
CA TYR A 162 23.97 13.95 16.60
C TYR A 162 22.47 14.12 16.87
N GLN A 163 21.73 14.79 15.97
CA GLN A 163 20.29 14.99 16.13
C GLN A 163 19.52 13.67 16.07
N SER A 164 19.94 12.73 15.21
CA SER A 164 19.32 11.40 15.15
C SER A 164 19.56 10.59 16.42
N GLU A 165 20.76 10.65 17.01
CA GLU A 165 21.09 9.96 18.26
C GLU A 165 20.36 10.59 19.45
N GLN A 166 20.27 11.92 19.50
CA GLN A 166 19.54 12.64 20.54
C GLN A 166 18.04 12.30 20.54
N LEU A 167 17.43 12.18 19.35
CA LEU A 167 16.04 11.74 19.21
C LEU A 167 15.85 10.29 19.64
N LEU A 168 16.78 9.39 19.30
CA LEU A 168 16.73 7.99 19.75
C LEU A 168 16.82 7.89 21.28
N ASP A 169 17.72 8.63 21.92
CA ASP A 169 17.87 8.68 23.37
C ASP A 169 16.60 9.22 24.05
N TYR A 170 15.98 10.24 23.45
CA TYR A 170 14.71 10.78 23.93
C TYR A 170 13.57 9.76 23.80
N ALA A 171 13.48 9.10 22.65
CA ALA A 171 12.51 8.03 22.40
C ALA A 171 12.71 6.86 23.38
N GLU A 172 13.95 6.48 23.68
CA GLU A 172 14.25 5.43 24.65
C GLU A 172 13.89 5.80 26.09
N LYS A 173 14.08 7.05 26.49
CA LYS A 173 13.64 7.55 27.82
C LYS A 173 12.11 7.61 27.92
N ALA A 174 11.44 8.05 26.86
CA ALA A 174 9.98 8.11 26.81
C ALA A 174 9.32 6.71 26.86
N LYS A 175 9.99 5.67 26.34
CA LYS A 175 9.55 4.26 26.44
C LYS A 175 9.35 3.77 27.88
N GLN A 176 10.00 4.39 28.88
CA GLN A 176 9.89 4.00 30.29
C GLN A 176 8.61 4.55 30.96
N THR A 177 7.92 5.51 30.34
CA THR A 177 6.85 6.27 30.99
C THR A 177 5.44 5.98 30.44
N ARG A 178 5.32 5.30 29.28
CA ARG A 178 4.03 5.06 28.60
C ARG A 178 3.75 3.58 28.35
N THR A 179 2.49 3.19 28.59
CA THR A 179 1.93 1.86 28.35
C THR A 179 1.61 1.59 26.88
N GLN A 180 1.46 2.63 26.04
CA GLN A 180 1.23 2.50 24.60
C GLN A 180 2.45 2.97 23.77
N PRO A 181 2.90 2.20 22.78
CA PRO A 181 3.98 2.60 21.88
C PRO A 181 3.48 3.67 20.88
N VAL A 182 4.13 4.84 20.91
CA VAL A 182 3.86 5.95 19.99
C VAL A 182 5.19 6.36 19.35
N LEU A 183 5.22 6.49 18.02
CA LEU A 183 6.34 7.10 17.30
C LEU A 183 6.47 8.57 17.67
N HIS A 184 7.70 9.03 17.93
CA HIS A 184 7.94 10.42 18.29
C HIS A 184 8.02 11.29 17.03
N PRO A 185 7.33 12.45 17.00
CA PRO A 185 7.45 13.38 15.89
C PRO A 185 8.89 13.89 15.74
N HIS A 186 9.40 13.90 14.51
CA HIS A 186 10.74 14.41 14.19
C HIS A 186 10.83 15.94 14.08
N THR A 187 9.73 16.64 14.34
CA THR A 187 9.59 18.11 14.30
C THR A 187 10.74 18.90 14.97
N PRO A 188 11.31 18.49 16.14
CA PRO A 188 12.43 19.20 16.74
C PRO A 188 13.71 19.17 15.89
N MET A 189 14.01 18.01 15.28
CA MET A 189 15.13 17.85 14.36
C MET A 189 14.86 18.61 13.07
N GLU A 190 13.65 18.50 12.52
CA GLU A 190 13.24 19.23 11.32
C GLU A 190 13.41 20.75 11.49
N ASN A 191 12.92 21.31 12.61
CA ASN A 191 13.04 22.74 12.91
C ASN A 191 14.49 23.19 13.07
N TYR A 192 15.36 22.34 13.61
CA TYR A 192 16.79 22.63 13.70
C TYR A 192 17.47 22.63 12.32
N LEU A 193 17.11 21.66 11.47
CA LEU A 193 17.71 21.49 10.15
C LEU A 193 17.24 22.53 9.13
N ILE A 194 16.00 23.02 9.24
CA ILE A 194 15.47 24.10 8.38
C ILE A 194 16.34 25.36 8.43
N LYS A 195 17.08 25.60 9.51
CA LYS A 195 18.01 26.75 9.61
C LYS A 195 19.12 26.72 8.56
N TYR A 196 19.45 25.55 8.02
CA TYR A 196 20.49 25.36 7.02
C TYR A 196 19.96 25.31 5.58
N ASN A 197 18.68 25.65 5.37
CA ASN A 197 18.02 25.57 4.07
C ASN A 197 18.71 26.44 2.99
N GLY A 198 19.11 27.65 3.35
CA GLY A 198 19.85 28.55 2.45
C GLY A 198 21.23 28.00 2.06
N LEU A 199 21.95 27.40 3.01
CA LEU A 199 23.25 26.78 2.74
C LEU A 199 23.13 25.50 1.91
N MET A 200 22.02 24.76 2.04
CA MET A 200 21.73 23.60 1.17
C MET A 200 21.45 24.01 -0.27
N LEU A 201 20.69 25.09 -0.48
CA LEU A 201 20.48 25.68 -1.80
C LEU A 201 21.80 26.15 -2.42
N TYR A 202 22.66 26.80 -1.63
CA TYR A 202 23.99 27.21 -2.07
C TYR A 202 24.85 26.02 -2.50
N LEU A 203 24.87 24.94 -1.70
CA LEU A 203 25.62 23.72 -2.02
C LEU A 203 25.09 23.05 -3.30
N ARG A 204 23.77 23.04 -3.50
CA ARG A 204 23.10 22.49 -4.69
C ARG A 204 23.55 23.16 -5.98
N GLU A 205 23.77 24.47 -5.97
CA GLU A 205 24.14 25.23 -7.18
C GLU A 205 25.65 25.36 -7.42
N MET A 206 26.46 25.37 -6.37
CA MET A 206 27.91 25.57 -6.48
C MET A 206 28.69 24.26 -6.65
N ASP A 207 28.22 23.16 -6.04
CA ASP A 207 28.89 21.86 -6.13
C ASP A 207 27.89 20.69 -6.14
N GLU A 208 27.43 20.35 -7.36
CA GLU A 208 26.49 19.24 -7.58
C GLU A 208 27.05 17.90 -7.08
N ASN A 209 28.33 17.63 -7.29
CA ASN A 209 28.95 16.36 -6.88
C ASN A 209 28.86 16.14 -5.37
N ARG A 210 28.88 17.21 -4.59
CA ARG A 210 28.77 17.16 -3.13
C ARG A 210 27.34 17.17 -2.65
N TYR A 211 26.46 17.90 -3.34
CA TYR A 211 25.02 17.81 -3.11
C TYR A 211 24.49 16.39 -3.36
N SER A 212 24.88 15.77 -4.48
CA SER A 212 24.58 14.36 -4.80
C SER A 212 25.09 13.41 -3.72
N LYS A 213 26.26 13.70 -3.15
CA LYS A 213 26.83 12.98 -2.02
C LYS A 213 26.04 13.14 -0.72
N VAL A 214 25.39 14.27 -0.44
CA VAL A 214 24.47 14.43 0.71
C VAL A 214 23.19 13.62 0.48
N CYS A 215 22.70 13.61 -0.76
CA CYS A 215 21.55 12.84 -1.22
C CYS A 215 21.87 11.35 -1.47
N ALA A 216 23.09 10.89 -1.19
CA ALA A 216 23.48 9.49 -1.35
C ALA A 216 23.39 8.76 -0.01
N VAL A 217 22.75 7.59 0.00
CA VAL A 217 22.59 6.74 1.20
C VAL A 217 23.92 6.12 1.67
N ARG A 218 24.95 6.07 0.83
CA ARG A 218 26.07 5.15 1.07
C ARG A 218 27.44 5.72 0.70
N TRP A 219 27.93 6.68 1.49
CA TRP A 219 29.36 7.05 1.45
C TRP A 219 30.29 5.91 1.86
N CYS A 220 29.85 5.02 2.76
CA CYS A 220 30.74 4.05 3.38
C CYS A 220 31.12 2.86 2.47
N SER A 221 30.35 2.55 1.41
CA SER A 221 30.74 1.48 0.47
C SER A 221 31.79 1.89 -0.55
N ILE A 222 31.75 3.15 -0.99
CA ILE A 222 32.65 3.61 -2.05
C ILE A 222 34.08 3.74 -1.52
N ILE A 223 34.25 4.14 -0.25
CA ILE A 223 35.58 4.18 0.38
C ILE A 223 36.12 2.77 0.67
N HIS A 224 35.26 1.80 1.01
CA HIS A 224 35.67 0.40 1.16
C HIS A 224 36.05 -0.29 -0.16
N LEU A 225 35.44 0.10 -1.29
CA LEU A 225 35.81 -0.37 -2.63
C LEU A 225 37.05 0.34 -3.19
N ALA A 226 37.36 1.55 -2.72
CA ALA A 226 38.50 2.36 -3.18
C ALA A 226 39.81 2.15 -2.38
N GLY A 227 39.88 1.14 -1.50
CA GLY A 227 41.14 0.66 -0.91
C GLY A 227 41.90 1.68 -0.03
N THR A 228 41.30 2.81 0.34
CA THR A 228 41.93 3.82 1.17
C THR A 228 41.44 3.69 2.61
N ASN A 229 42.30 3.08 3.41
CA ASN A 229 42.08 2.79 4.83
C ASN A 229 42.16 4.09 5.65
N VAL A 230 41.12 4.92 5.60
CA VAL A 230 40.98 6.08 6.49
C VAL A 230 40.09 5.68 7.65
N TYR A 231 40.72 5.26 8.74
CA TYR A 231 40.10 5.17 10.06
C TYR A 231 39.77 6.59 10.56
N SER A 232 38.67 7.17 10.09
CA SER A 232 38.01 8.27 10.78
C SER A 232 37.08 7.68 11.81
N THR A 233 37.34 7.95 13.08
CA THR A 233 36.71 7.41 14.30
C THR A 233 35.23 7.74 14.48
N ASN A 234 34.56 8.30 13.47
CA ASN A 234 33.10 8.37 13.36
C ASN A 234 32.75 8.21 11.88
N PRO A 235 31.96 7.20 11.46
CA PRO A 235 31.47 7.14 10.10
C PRO A 235 30.52 8.33 9.90
N LYS A 236 30.97 9.38 9.19
CA LYS A 236 30.14 10.54 8.84
C LYS A 236 28.92 10.03 8.08
N LYS A 237 27.77 9.98 8.75
CA LYS A 237 26.51 9.50 8.15
C LYS A 237 25.96 10.59 7.24
N THR A 238 25.57 10.23 6.03
CA THR A 238 24.78 11.13 5.19
C THR A 238 23.37 11.25 5.73
N TYR A 239 22.68 12.32 5.36
CA TYR A 239 21.32 12.59 5.82
C TYR A 239 20.39 11.38 5.65
N PHE A 240 20.30 10.82 4.44
CA PHE A 240 19.43 9.67 4.19
C PHE A 240 19.84 8.40 4.94
N SER A 241 21.14 8.18 5.19
CA SER A 241 21.60 7.05 6.01
C SER A 241 21.22 7.24 7.48
N ALA A 242 21.39 8.45 8.02
CA ALA A 242 21.03 8.76 9.40
C ALA A 242 19.51 8.69 9.62
N ALA A 243 18.72 9.24 8.69
CA ALA A 243 17.26 9.17 8.71
C ALA A 243 16.76 7.73 8.56
N SER A 244 17.31 6.95 7.62
CA SER A 244 16.93 5.54 7.44
C SER A 244 17.28 4.68 8.67
N ASP A 245 18.44 4.91 9.29
CA ASP A 245 18.83 4.25 10.54
C ASP A 245 17.89 4.62 11.70
N LEU A 246 17.53 5.90 11.82
CA LEU A 246 16.62 6.43 12.83
C LEU A 246 15.25 5.79 12.71
N HIS A 247 14.57 5.96 11.57
CA HIS A 247 13.27 5.35 11.31
C HIS A 247 13.33 3.83 11.40
N GLY A 248 14.41 3.21 10.91
CA GLY A 248 14.59 1.77 11.00
C GLY A 248 14.60 1.27 12.45
N LYS A 249 15.34 1.94 13.34
CA LYS A 249 15.38 1.58 14.77
C LYS A 249 14.05 1.83 15.47
N GLU A 250 13.40 2.96 15.21
CA GLU A 250 12.12 3.29 15.82
C GLU A 250 11.00 2.35 15.38
N ILE A 251 10.87 2.12 14.07
CA ILE A 251 9.84 1.25 13.48
C ILE A 251 10.05 -0.20 13.92
N ARG A 252 11.28 -0.71 13.95
CA ARG A 252 11.57 -2.04 14.50
C ARG A 252 11.18 -2.15 15.97
N ALA A 253 11.55 -1.16 16.79
CA ALA A 253 11.21 -1.17 18.21
C ALA A 253 9.69 -1.10 18.42
N LEU A 254 8.97 -0.34 17.59
CA LEU A 254 7.51 -0.28 17.60
C LEU A 254 6.90 -1.62 17.23
N PHE A 255 7.33 -2.25 16.14
CA PHE A 255 6.84 -3.56 15.73
C PHE A 255 7.09 -4.63 16.81
N MET A 256 8.26 -4.62 17.45
CA MET A 256 8.57 -5.54 18.56
C MET A 256 7.64 -5.33 19.75
N LYS A 257 7.40 -4.08 20.17
CA LYS A 257 6.46 -3.78 21.26
C LYS A 257 5.03 -4.19 20.93
N TYR A 258 4.56 -3.94 19.71
CA TYR A 258 3.24 -4.40 19.30
C TYR A 258 3.16 -5.93 19.27
N ILE A 259 4.21 -6.64 18.82
CA ILE A 259 4.31 -8.10 18.91
C ILE A 259 4.24 -8.60 20.37
N GLU A 260 4.82 -7.86 21.33
CA GLU A 260 4.73 -8.19 22.76
C GLU A 260 3.32 -7.96 23.33
N LEU A 261 2.60 -6.96 22.83
CA LEU A 261 1.23 -6.62 23.21
C LEU A 261 0.15 -7.46 22.51
N VAL A 262 0.51 -8.22 21.47
CA VAL A 262 -0.43 -9.15 20.82
C VAL A 262 -0.70 -10.32 21.76
N TYR A 263 -2.00 -10.56 22.02
CA TYR A 263 -2.51 -11.73 22.74
C TYR A 263 -1.89 -13.04 22.22
N ARG A 264 -1.27 -13.82 23.12
CA ARG A 264 -0.94 -15.23 22.85
C ARG A 264 -2.22 -16.06 22.99
N VAL A 265 -2.70 -16.63 21.89
CA VAL A 265 -3.69 -17.71 21.96
C VAL A 265 -3.10 -18.84 22.82
N PRO A 266 -3.77 -19.26 23.92
CA PRO A 266 -3.30 -20.36 24.76
C PRO A 266 -3.14 -21.64 23.92
N GLU A 267 -2.03 -22.36 24.08
CA GLU A 267 -1.71 -23.62 23.38
C GLU A 267 -2.76 -24.75 23.58
N GLU A 268 -3.76 -24.57 24.45
CA GLU A 268 -4.85 -25.53 24.64
C GLU A 268 -5.84 -25.56 23.45
N ASP A 269 -5.92 -24.48 22.64
CA ASP A 269 -6.72 -24.43 21.40
C ASP A 269 -5.87 -24.80 20.17
N GLY A 270 -5.08 -25.87 20.26
CA GLY A 270 -4.21 -26.40 19.20
C GLY A 270 -4.91 -26.93 17.95
N GLU A 271 -6.15 -26.53 17.69
CA GLU A 271 -6.88 -26.78 16.44
C GLU A 271 -6.70 -25.56 15.54
N ASN A 272 -5.54 -25.42 14.90
CA ASN A 272 -5.34 -24.45 13.80
C ASN A 272 -5.29 -25.14 12.43
N SER A 273 -5.57 -26.44 12.39
CA SER A 273 -5.50 -27.26 11.19
C SER A 273 -6.72 -28.15 11.08
N PHE A 274 -7.17 -28.39 9.85
CA PHE A 274 -8.23 -29.35 9.55
C PHE A 274 -7.78 -30.82 9.75
N ALA A 275 -6.49 -31.08 9.99
CA ALA A 275 -6.00 -32.39 10.36
C ALA A 275 -6.27 -32.69 11.86
N PRO A 276 -6.74 -33.91 12.20
CA PRO A 276 -6.92 -34.28 13.60
C PRO A 276 -5.57 -34.22 14.34
N PRO A 277 -5.54 -33.77 15.61
CA PRO A 277 -4.31 -33.73 16.39
C PRO A 277 -3.69 -35.14 16.45
N PRO A 278 -2.35 -35.27 16.31
CA PRO A 278 -1.71 -36.56 16.36
C PRO A 278 -2.06 -37.24 17.68
N GLN A 279 -2.69 -38.42 17.61
CA GLN A 279 -2.92 -39.26 18.78
C GLN A 279 -1.58 -39.56 19.42
N GLN A 280 -1.24 -38.85 20.50
CA GLN A 280 -0.10 -39.21 21.32
C GLN A 280 -0.36 -40.61 21.86
N SER A 281 0.34 -41.58 21.29
CA SER A 281 0.46 -42.91 21.83
C SER A 281 0.93 -42.79 23.28
N ALA A 282 0.17 -43.39 24.19
CA ALA A 282 0.36 -43.34 25.63
C ALA A 282 1.61 -44.14 26.11
N VAL A 283 2.78 -43.92 25.52
CA VAL A 283 4.02 -44.67 25.83
C VAL A 283 5.19 -43.75 26.23
N SER A 284 5.05 -42.42 26.18
CA SER A 284 6.13 -41.48 26.57
C SER A 284 5.74 -40.59 27.76
N ARG A 285 5.31 -41.20 28.87
CA ARG A 285 5.38 -40.57 30.21
C ARG A 285 6.10 -41.49 31.20
N ALA A 286 7.41 -41.60 31.03
CA ALA A 286 8.31 -42.09 32.08
C ALA A 286 9.58 -41.22 32.08
N GLY A 287 9.55 -40.12 32.83
CA GLY A 287 10.70 -39.24 33.00
C GLY A 287 10.30 -37.83 33.44
N GLY A 288 9.90 -37.66 34.70
CA GLY A 288 9.64 -36.32 35.26
C GLY A 288 8.73 -36.32 36.48
N THR A 289 9.33 -36.53 37.65
CA THR A 289 8.93 -36.07 39.00
C THR A 289 7.44 -36.02 39.37
N VAL A 290 7.08 -36.98 40.22
CA VAL A 290 5.87 -37.04 41.05
C VAL A 290 5.59 -35.71 41.76
N ARG A 291 4.43 -35.09 41.50
CA ARG A 291 3.71 -34.25 42.46
C ARG A 291 2.26 -34.73 42.59
N ARG A 292 1.88 -34.99 43.84
CA ARG A 292 0.62 -35.57 44.32
C ARG A 292 -0.61 -34.92 43.68
N ALA A 293 -1.52 -35.77 43.19
CA ALA A 293 -2.91 -35.44 42.96
C ALA A 293 -3.62 -35.08 44.28
N GLY A 294 -4.39 -34.00 44.26
CA GLY A 294 -5.27 -33.58 45.36
C GLY A 294 -6.40 -32.71 44.83
N THR A 295 -7.62 -33.26 44.91
CA THR A 295 -8.94 -32.58 44.83
C THR A 295 -9.28 -31.81 43.54
N VAL A 296 -9.98 -32.51 42.65
CA VAL A 296 -10.84 -31.96 41.60
C VAL A 296 -12.00 -31.21 42.26
N VAL A 297 -12.01 -29.88 42.15
CA VAL A 297 -13.21 -29.06 42.32
C VAL A 297 -13.58 -28.57 40.92
N SER A 298 -14.65 -29.14 40.39
CA SER A 298 -15.31 -28.78 39.14
C SER A 298 -15.69 -27.30 39.19
N ARG A 299 -15.01 -26.44 38.41
CA ARG A 299 -15.42 -25.04 38.23
C ARG A 299 -16.68 -24.98 37.37
N SER A 300 -17.76 -24.49 37.96
CA SER A 300 -19.08 -24.32 37.34
C SER A 300 -19.09 -23.26 36.22
N PRO A 301 -20.07 -23.31 35.28
CA PRO A 301 -20.16 -22.44 34.10
C PRO A 301 -20.33 -20.93 34.36
N LEU A 302 -20.30 -20.48 35.62
CA LEU A 302 -20.29 -19.06 35.99
C LEU A 302 -18.93 -18.38 35.73
N ASP A 303 -17.83 -19.13 35.72
CA ASP A 303 -16.49 -18.56 35.47
C ASP A 303 -16.28 -18.12 34.01
N LYS A 304 -17.05 -18.64 33.06
CA LYS A 304 -17.04 -18.15 31.65
C LYS A 304 -17.57 -16.72 31.54
N LYS A 305 -18.51 -16.31 32.40
CA LYS A 305 -19.05 -14.94 32.43
C LYS A 305 -18.11 -13.94 33.12
N ASN A 306 -17.26 -14.41 34.04
CA ASN A 306 -16.25 -13.56 34.69
C ASN A 306 -14.95 -13.46 33.89
N ALA A 307 -14.58 -14.47 33.09
CA ALA A 307 -13.50 -14.35 32.11
C ALA A 307 -13.81 -13.29 31.03
N GLN A 308 -15.08 -13.09 30.69
CA GLN A 308 -15.53 -12.05 29.76
C GLN A 308 -15.54 -10.63 30.37
N LYS A 309 -15.31 -10.51 31.69
CA LYS A 309 -15.21 -9.22 32.42
C LYS A 309 -13.78 -8.84 32.83
N GLN A 310 -12.79 -9.67 32.52
CA GLN A 310 -11.37 -9.35 32.64
C GLN A 310 -10.71 -9.43 31.26
N GLN A 311 -11.21 -8.64 30.30
CA GLN A 311 -10.35 -8.17 29.22
C GLN A 311 -9.35 -7.20 29.87
N VAL A 312 -8.13 -7.70 30.12
CA VAL A 312 -7.02 -6.86 30.52
C VAL A 312 -6.82 -5.82 29.42
N GLU A 313 -6.68 -4.56 29.83
CA GLU A 313 -6.49 -3.34 29.03
C GLU A 313 -5.14 -3.35 28.27
N GLY A 314 -4.90 -4.43 27.51
CA GLY A 314 -3.63 -4.76 26.88
C GLY A 314 -3.65 -5.93 25.87
N ASP A 315 -4.71 -6.74 25.80
CA ASP A 315 -4.80 -7.83 24.82
C ASP A 315 -5.46 -7.36 23.52
N MET A 316 -4.65 -6.85 22.59
CA MET A 316 -5.11 -6.44 21.26
C MET A 316 -4.96 -7.58 20.25
N PRO A 317 -5.94 -7.83 19.37
CA PRO A 317 -5.77 -8.77 18.28
C PRO A 317 -4.69 -8.27 17.31
N GLY A 318 -3.88 -9.18 16.76
CA GLY A 318 -2.68 -8.79 16.01
C GLY A 318 -2.95 -7.94 14.76
N TYR A 319 -4.11 -8.06 14.13
CA TYR A 319 -4.49 -7.19 13.00
C TYR A 319 -4.75 -5.74 13.44
N GLU A 320 -5.31 -5.51 14.63
CA GLU A 320 -5.53 -4.16 15.16
C GLU A 320 -4.22 -3.54 15.65
N ALA A 321 -3.35 -4.35 16.26
CA ALA A 321 -1.99 -3.93 16.60
C ALA A 321 -1.20 -3.51 15.35
N PHE A 322 -1.34 -4.27 14.26
CA PHE A 322 -0.75 -3.91 12.97
C PHE A 322 -1.33 -2.62 12.39
N ASP A 323 -2.65 -2.44 12.47
CA ASP A 323 -3.32 -1.23 11.96
C ASP A 323 -2.86 0.03 12.69
N ARG A 324 -2.78 -0.02 14.02
CA ARG A 324 -2.27 1.10 14.83
C ARG A 324 -0.80 1.37 14.56
N ALA A 325 0.01 0.32 14.41
CA ALA A 325 1.42 0.44 14.04
C ALA A 325 1.59 1.12 12.67
N LEU A 326 0.88 0.62 11.66
CA LEU A 326 0.97 1.11 10.29
C LEU A 326 0.45 2.55 10.18
N SER A 327 -0.64 2.89 10.84
CA SER A 327 -1.18 4.26 10.86
C SER A 327 -0.17 5.26 11.40
N GLN A 328 0.55 4.93 12.48
CA GLN A 328 1.59 5.81 13.00
C GLN A 328 2.79 5.93 12.05
N ILE A 329 3.19 4.83 11.41
CA ILE A 329 4.27 4.83 10.42
C ILE A 329 3.90 5.71 9.22
N LEU A 330 2.67 5.62 8.71
CA LEU A 330 2.19 6.42 7.59
C LEU A 330 2.20 7.92 7.90
N VAL A 331 1.74 8.32 9.09
CA VAL A 331 1.80 9.73 9.52
C VAL A 331 3.24 10.25 9.50
N GLN A 332 4.20 9.45 9.97
CA GLN A 332 5.61 9.85 9.97
C GLN A 332 6.22 9.88 8.57
N ILE A 333 5.84 8.96 7.67
CA ILE A 333 6.27 9.00 6.26
C ILE A 333 5.80 10.29 5.59
N HIS A 334 4.55 10.69 5.79
CA HIS A 334 4.01 11.93 5.22
C HIS A 334 4.70 13.19 5.78
N ALA A 335 4.99 13.21 7.09
CA ALA A 335 5.72 14.31 7.70
C ALA A 335 7.14 14.46 7.13
N GLU A 336 7.83 13.33 6.95
CA GLU A 336 9.18 13.30 6.37
C GLU A 336 9.19 13.66 4.89
N ASP A 337 8.21 13.21 4.10
CA ASP A 337 8.10 13.62 2.69
C ASP A 337 7.91 15.15 2.57
N ALA A 338 7.07 15.73 3.42
CA ALA A 338 6.91 17.19 3.49
C ALA A 338 8.21 17.91 3.91
N PHE A 339 8.94 17.35 4.88
CA PHE A 339 10.24 17.89 5.28
C PHE A 339 11.28 17.79 4.17
N ILE A 340 11.42 16.63 3.52
CA ILE A 340 12.35 16.38 2.42
C ILE A 340 12.06 17.33 1.25
N SER A 341 10.79 17.51 0.90
CA SER A 341 10.39 18.45 -0.13
C SER A 341 10.82 19.88 0.22
N ARG A 342 10.62 20.30 1.47
CA ARG A 342 11.01 21.63 1.96
C ARG A 342 12.52 21.83 2.07
N PHE A 343 13.27 20.82 2.51
CA PHE A 343 14.70 20.91 2.79
C PHE A 343 15.56 20.73 1.53
N LEU A 344 15.16 19.83 0.62
CA LEU A 344 15.87 19.59 -0.65
C LEU A 344 15.29 20.38 -1.83
N HIS A 345 14.19 21.12 -1.61
CA HIS A 345 13.47 21.87 -2.65
C HIS A 345 13.14 20.98 -3.86
N THR A 346 12.59 19.80 -3.58
CA THR A 346 12.27 18.78 -4.59
C THR A 346 11.10 19.21 -5.49
N THR A 347 10.16 20.01 -4.96
CA THR A 347 9.00 20.54 -5.68
C THR A 347 9.35 21.78 -6.51
N ASP A 348 10.16 22.70 -5.97
CA ASP A 348 10.60 23.92 -6.65
C ASP A 348 12.03 23.77 -7.17
N LEU A 349 12.19 22.95 -8.22
CA LEU A 349 13.48 22.77 -8.88
C LEU A 349 14.00 24.06 -9.52
N THR A 350 13.14 25.08 -9.72
CA THR A 350 13.44 26.37 -10.34
C THR A 350 13.91 27.43 -9.36
N LEU A 351 13.79 27.21 -8.05
CA LEU A 351 14.20 28.20 -7.05
C LEU A 351 15.72 28.26 -6.97
N SER A 352 16.30 29.37 -7.42
CA SER A 352 17.73 29.57 -7.32
C SER A 352 18.16 30.10 -5.95
N TYR A 353 19.40 29.85 -5.53
CA TYR A 353 20.00 30.56 -4.39
C TYR A 353 19.96 32.08 -4.60
N ALA A 354 20.07 32.54 -5.86
CA ALA A 354 19.89 33.95 -6.22
C ALA A 354 18.46 34.46 -5.95
N ASP A 355 17.46 33.60 -6.05
CA ASP A 355 16.07 33.92 -5.72
C ASP A 355 15.83 33.91 -4.21
N TYR A 356 16.41 32.93 -3.51
CA TYR A 356 16.34 32.81 -2.06
C TYR A 356 16.96 34.02 -1.32
N VAL A 357 18.14 34.48 -1.76
CA VAL A 357 18.81 35.67 -1.19
C VAL A 357 18.30 36.99 -1.80
N ASN A 358 17.37 36.91 -2.76
CA ASN A 358 16.80 38.04 -3.48
C ASN A 358 17.86 38.97 -4.13
N LEU A 359 18.72 38.36 -4.96
CA LEU A 359 19.73 39.06 -5.76
C LEU A 359 19.13 39.81 -6.95
N ASP A 360 19.90 40.69 -7.59
CA ASP A 360 19.44 41.43 -8.77
C ASP A 360 19.05 40.50 -9.93
N ASN A 361 18.12 40.97 -10.77
CA ASN A 361 17.59 40.21 -11.92
C ASN A 361 18.66 39.71 -12.89
N TYR A 362 19.83 40.37 -12.95
CA TYR A 362 20.98 39.90 -13.71
C TYR A 362 21.50 38.55 -13.18
N PHE A 363 21.71 38.43 -11.86
CA PHE A 363 22.20 37.21 -11.22
C PHE A 363 21.16 36.09 -11.26
N LYS A 364 19.87 36.41 -11.11
CA LYS A 364 18.77 35.43 -11.24
C LYS A 364 18.73 34.78 -12.62
N ARG A 365 18.87 35.59 -13.68
CA ARG A 365 18.94 35.10 -15.07
C ARG A 365 20.18 34.27 -15.35
N GLN A 366 21.33 34.69 -14.80
CA GLN A 366 22.59 34.00 -15.02
C GLN A 366 22.67 32.67 -14.24
N ALA A 367 22.06 32.61 -13.05
CA ALA A 367 21.91 31.38 -12.29
C ALA A 367 21.06 30.36 -13.05
N SER A 368 19.92 30.80 -13.62
CA SER A 368 19.02 29.97 -14.41
C SER A 368 19.63 29.41 -15.71
N ARG A 369 20.67 30.05 -16.27
CA ARG A 369 21.32 29.64 -17.54
C ARG A 369 22.41 28.59 -17.37
N GLY A 370 22.99 28.47 -16.18
CA GLY A 370 24.07 27.54 -15.89
C GLY A 370 23.67 26.43 -14.92
N PHE A 371 22.36 26.23 -14.76
CA PHE A 371 21.79 25.36 -13.74
C PHE A 371 20.93 24.27 -14.39
N ASP A 372 21.53 23.09 -14.50
CA ASP A 372 20.81 21.83 -14.75
C ASP A 372 21.45 20.76 -13.86
N LEU A 373 20.66 20.19 -12.95
CA LEU A 373 21.08 19.01 -12.20
C LEU A 373 21.22 17.84 -13.17
N THR A 374 22.26 17.03 -13.02
CA THR A 374 22.36 15.78 -13.78
C THR A 374 21.17 14.87 -13.48
N ASP A 375 20.77 14.10 -14.49
CA ASP A 375 19.69 13.11 -14.40
C ASP A 375 19.91 12.12 -13.23
N SER A 376 21.17 11.83 -12.89
CA SER A 376 21.54 10.98 -11.75
C SER A 376 21.12 11.59 -10.40
N THR A 377 21.36 12.89 -10.20
CA THR A 377 21.05 13.60 -8.97
C THR A 377 19.54 13.82 -8.84
N LEU A 378 18.85 14.10 -9.95
CA LEU A 378 17.39 14.20 -9.99
C LEU A 378 16.71 12.88 -9.62
N LYS A 379 17.26 11.74 -10.07
CA LYS A 379 16.79 10.41 -9.66
C LYS A 379 16.98 10.14 -8.18
N LEU A 380 18.10 10.56 -7.58
CA LEU A 380 18.34 10.42 -6.14
C LEU A 380 17.37 11.24 -5.31
N VAL A 381 17.11 12.49 -5.72
CA VAL A 381 16.18 13.39 -5.02
C VAL A 381 14.73 12.91 -5.16
N ARG A 382 14.31 12.48 -6.35
CA ARG A 382 12.97 11.89 -6.57
C ARG A 382 12.80 10.51 -5.91
N GLY A 383 13.90 9.77 -5.75
CA GLY A 383 13.94 8.48 -5.06
C GLY A 383 14.26 8.58 -3.56
N ALA A 384 14.33 9.79 -2.99
CA ALA A 384 14.72 10.00 -1.59
C ALA A 384 13.83 9.23 -0.60
N THR A 385 12.52 9.19 -0.86
CA THR A 385 11.56 8.46 -0.04
C THR A 385 11.78 6.95 -0.07
N ASP A 386 12.13 6.38 -1.23
CA ASP A 386 12.50 4.96 -1.35
C ASP A 386 13.83 4.64 -0.66
N LEU A 387 14.77 5.59 -0.70
CA LEU A 387 16.07 5.46 -0.07
C LEU A 387 15.97 5.48 1.46
N ILE A 388 15.05 6.27 2.03
CA ILE A 388 14.82 6.32 3.48
C ILE A 388 13.95 5.15 3.93
N PHE A 389 12.81 4.91 3.27
CA PHE A 389 11.78 3.96 3.71
C PHE A 389 11.83 2.59 3.02
N GLY A 390 12.83 2.32 2.18
CA GLY A 390 12.96 1.06 1.44
C GLY A 390 13.10 -0.20 2.30
N PHE A 391 13.36 -0.06 3.60
CA PHE A 391 13.37 -1.18 4.55
C PHE A 391 11.96 -1.61 5.02
N ILE A 392 10.95 -0.75 4.93
CA ILE A 392 9.59 -1.01 5.46
C ILE A 392 8.98 -2.32 4.91
N PRO A 393 9.06 -2.62 3.60
CA PRO A 393 8.53 -3.88 3.07
C PRO A 393 9.16 -5.12 3.72
N GLN A 394 10.42 -5.04 4.14
CA GLN A 394 11.13 -6.14 4.78
C GLN A 394 10.76 -6.26 6.28
N GLU A 395 10.50 -5.13 6.95
CA GLU A 395 10.02 -5.13 8.34
C GLU A 395 8.58 -5.65 8.43
N ILE A 396 7.69 -5.25 7.51
CA ILE A 396 6.33 -5.81 7.41
C ILE A 396 6.39 -7.32 7.21
N LYS A 397 7.27 -7.79 6.31
CA LYS A 397 7.50 -9.23 6.10
C LYS A 397 7.93 -9.93 7.40
N SER A 398 8.92 -9.38 8.08
CA SER A 398 9.46 -9.98 9.32
C SER A 398 8.41 -10.01 10.43
N TRP A 399 7.59 -8.96 10.53
CA TRP A 399 6.48 -8.88 11.46
C TRP A 399 5.40 -9.93 11.14
N VAL A 400 5.00 -10.08 9.88
CA VAL A 400 4.03 -11.10 9.48
C VAL A 400 4.56 -12.51 9.68
N GLU A 401 5.82 -12.80 9.37
CA GLU A 401 6.42 -14.11 9.65
C GLU A 401 6.44 -14.42 11.15
N GLY A 402 6.70 -13.42 12.00
CA GLY A 402 6.61 -13.54 13.46
C GLY A 402 5.18 -13.82 13.94
N MET A 403 4.20 -13.18 13.33
CA MET A 403 2.78 -13.35 13.64
C MET A 403 2.21 -14.67 13.13
N SER A 404 2.55 -15.08 11.91
CA SER A 404 2.10 -16.34 11.31
C SER A 404 2.61 -17.57 12.08
N LYS A 405 3.74 -17.45 12.81
CA LYS A 405 4.21 -18.50 13.73
C LYS A 405 3.37 -18.60 15.01
N ARG A 406 2.74 -17.50 15.42
CA ARG A 406 1.88 -17.45 16.61
C ARG A 406 0.45 -17.83 16.27
N ASP A 407 -0.12 -17.19 15.25
CA ASP A 407 -1.48 -17.41 14.79
C ASP A 407 -1.57 -17.20 13.26
N PRO A 408 -1.70 -18.28 12.47
CA PRO A 408 -1.84 -18.17 11.02
C PRO A 408 -3.17 -17.54 10.59
N LEU A 409 -4.21 -17.57 11.43
CA LEU A 409 -5.54 -17.05 11.08
C LEU A 409 -5.63 -15.52 11.10
N GLN A 410 -4.68 -14.85 11.75
CA GLN A 410 -4.60 -13.39 11.79
C GLN A 410 -4.06 -12.78 10.49
N LEU A 411 -3.52 -13.60 9.58
CA LEU A 411 -3.02 -13.15 8.28
C LEU A 411 -4.11 -12.47 7.46
N VAL A 412 -5.35 -12.94 7.54
CA VAL A 412 -6.49 -12.38 6.80
C VAL A 412 -6.79 -10.95 7.26
N GLY A 413 -6.80 -10.70 8.57
CA GLY A 413 -6.98 -9.34 9.12
C GLY A 413 -5.86 -8.39 8.72
N ILE A 414 -4.61 -8.87 8.67
CA ILE A 414 -3.46 -8.05 8.24
C ILE A 414 -3.59 -7.66 6.76
N ILE A 415 -4.02 -8.59 5.91
CA ILE A 415 -4.27 -8.31 4.49
C ILE A 415 -5.40 -7.28 4.33
N ALA A 416 -6.49 -7.43 5.08
CA ALA A 416 -7.60 -6.50 5.07
C ALA A 416 -7.18 -5.07 5.46
N VAL A 417 -6.34 -4.92 6.49
CA VAL A 417 -5.78 -3.63 6.91
C VAL A 417 -4.91 -3.01 5.81
N LEU A 418 -4.03 -3.79 5.18
CA LEU A 418 -3.19 -3.29 4.09
C LEU A 418 -4.00 -2.84 2.88
N GLN A 419 -5.01 -3.61 2.48
CA GLN A 419 -5.90 -3.24 1.38
C GLN A 419 -6.64 -1.94 1.66
N ARG A 420 -7.12 -1.74 2.89
CA ARG A 420 -7.74 -0.48 3.31
C ARG A 420 -6.79 0.71 3.15
N HIS A 421 -5.58 0.61 3.72
CA HIS A 421 -4.59 1.70 3.63
C HIS A 421 -4.15 2.00 2.19
N ILE A 422 -4.07 0.99 1.33
CA ILE A 422 -3.79 1.18 -0.11
C ILE A 422 -4.97 1.86 -0.82
N ALA A 423 -6.21 1.44 -0.55
CA ALA A 423 -7.38 2.07 -1.14
C ALA A 423 -7.49 3.55 -0.75
N GLU A 424 -7.28 3.87 0.53
CA GLU A 424 -7.25 5.25 1.01
C GLU A 424 -6.10 6.07 0.38
N ALA A 425 -4.94 5.44 0.13
CA ALA A 425 -3.82 6.09 -0.56
C ALA A 425 -4.13 6.37 -2.03
N GLN A 426 -4.83 5.45 -2.72
CA GLN A 426 -5.29 5.63 -4.10
C GLN A 426 -6.31 6.76 -4.22
N GLU A 427 -7.25 6.89 -3.28
CA GLU A 427 -8.18 8.03 -3.22
C GLU A 427 -7.44 9.36 -3.03
N ARG A 428 -6.36 9.36 -2.24
CA ARG A 428 -5.51 10.53 -1.98
C ARG A 428 -4.45 10.79 -3.06
N ASN A 429 -4.35 9.94 -4.09
CA ASN A 429 -3.28 9.94 -5.10
C ASN A 429 -1.86 9.91 -4.51
N ASP A 430 -1.67 9.24 -3.38
CA ASP A 430 -0.35 9.08 -2.77
C ASP A 430 0.39 7.87 -3.36
N ALA A 431 1.28 8.17 -4.31
CA ALA A 431 2.10 7.17 -4.99
C ALA A 431 3.16 6.52 -4.07
N ILE A 432 3.52 7.14 -2.94
CA ILE A 432 4.55 6.61 -2.02
C ILE A 432 3.99 5.38 -1.30
N VAL A 433 2.81 5.51 -0.72
CA VAL A 433 2.17 4.45 0.07
C VAL A 433 1.77 3.27 -0.83
N ASP A 434 1.25 3.53 -2.03
CA ASP A 434 0.92 2.48 -3.01
C ASP A 434 2.18 1.66 -3.39
N ARG A 435 3.31 2.34 -3.64
CA ARG A 435 4.59 1.67 -3.96
C ARG A 435 5.17 0.88 -2.78
N LEU A 436 5.08 1.41 -1.56
CA LEU A 436 5.63 0.78 -0.36
C LEU A 436 4.80 -0.42 0.11
N LEU A 437 3.46 -0.35 0.05
CA LEU A 437 2.56 -1.38 0.58
C LEU A 437 2.09 -2.38 -0.48
N GLY A 438 2.09 -2.03 -1.77
CA GLY A 438 1.61 -2.91 -2.84
C GLY A 438 2.40 -4.22 -2.96
N LYS A 439 3.74 -4.16 -2.88
CA LYS A 439 4.60 -5.37 -2.92
C LYS A 439 4.38 -6.28 -1.70
N PRO A 440 4.37 -5.78 -0.44
CA PRO A 440 3.95 -6.56 0.72
C PRO A 440 2.58 -7.22 0.55
N LEU A 441 1.55 -6.48 0.09
CA LEU A 441 0.21 -7.02 -0.10
C LEU A 441 0.19 -8.22 -1.06
N GLN A 442 0.84 -8.10 -2.22
CA GLN A 442 0.93 -9.19 -3.21
C GLN A 442 1.57 -10.45 -2.62
N ARG A 443 2.64 -10.28 -1.83
CA ARG A 443 3.31 -11.41 -1.15
C ARG A 443 2.41 -12.07 -0.12
N LEU A 444 1.66 -11.27 0.65
CA LEU A 444 0.75 -11.78 1.68
C LEU A 444 -0.43 -12.53 1.07
N ASN A 445 -0.98 -12.06 -0.05
CA ASN A 445 -1.98 -12.79 -0.81
C ASN A 445 -1.43 -14.16 -1.28
N GLY A 446 -0.18 -14.22 -1.74
CA GLY A 446 0.48 -15.48 -2.10
C GLY A 446 0.69 -16.41 -0.90
N LEU A 447 1.05 -15.87 0.27
CA LEU A 447 1.16 -16.66 1.51
C LEU A 447 -0.20 -17.21 1.96
N TYR A 448 -1.26 -16.40 1.87
CA TYR A 448 -2.61 -16.85 2.20
C TYR A 448 -3.09 -17.96 1.25
N GLN A 449 -2.87 -17.81 -0.06
CA GLN A 449 -3.18 -18.86 -1.04
C GLN A 449 -2.47 -20.18 -0.71
N ARG A 450 -1.18 -20.11 -0.38
CA ARG A 450 -0.40 -21.28 0.05
C ARG A 450 -0.95 -21.89 1.34
N GLN A 451 -1.32 -21.08 2.33
CA GLN A 451 -1.94 -21.60 3.57
C GLN A 451 -3.26 -22.31 3.27
N VAL A 452 -4.08 -21.77 2.37
CA VAL A 452 -5.34 -22.43 1.92
C VAL A 452 -5.04 -23.76 1.22
N GLU A 453 -4.02 -23.81 0.36
CA GLU A 453 -3.59 -25.06 -0.28
C GLU A 453 -3.08 -26.09 0.73
N GLU A 454 -2.32 -25.68 1.74
CA GLU A 454 -1.87 -26.56 2.83
C GLU A 454 -3.05 -27.11 3.65
N GLN A 455 -4.09 -26.30 3.91
CA GLN A 455 -5.32 -26.77 4.55
C GLN A 455 -6.13 -27.72 3.64
N LEU A 456 -6.22 -27.45 2.34
CA LEU A 456 -6.86 -28.37 1.38
C LEU A 456 -6.14 -29.72 1.36
N GLN A 457 -4.80 -29.70 1.29
CA GLN A 457 -4.00 -30.93 1.35
C GLN A 457 -4.19 -31.66 2.68
N ALA A 458 -4.27 -30.93 3.80
CA ALA A 458 -4.56 -31.54 5.11
C ALA A 458 -5.91 -32.27 5.09
N ILE A 459 -6.97 -31.64 4.54
CA ILE A 459 -8.29 -32.25 4.38
C ILE A 459 -8.20 -33.50 3.48
N GLU A 460 -7.53 -33.42 2.33
CA GLU A 460 -7.37 -34.56 1.43
C GLU A 460 -6.57 -35.73 2.03
N GLN A 461 -5.58 -35.42 2.87
CA GLN A 461 -4.71 -36.37 3.55
C GLN A 461 -5.37 -37.03 4.77
N THR A 462 -6.49 -36.50 5.29
CA THR A 462 -7.24 -37.11 6.42
C THR A 462 -7.88 -38.49 6.11
N LYS A 463 -7.44 -39.19 5.05
CA LYS A 463 -7.95 -40.48 4.59
C LYS A 463 -7.45 -41.72 5.34
N LEU A 464 -6.62 -41.58 6.37
CA LEU A 464 -6.18 -42.68 7.23
C LEU A 464 -6.43 -42.25 8.68
N THR A 465 -7.30 -42.86 9.47
CA THR A 465 -7.08 -44.21 10.04
C THR A 465 -8.39 -44.95 10.30
N THR A 466 -8.44 -46.18 9.80
CA THR A 466 -9.57 -47.10 9.64
C THR A 466 -10.20 -47.67 10.92
N LYS A 467 -9.78 -47.26 12.14
CA LYS A 467 -10.02 -48.08 13.35
C LYS A 467 -11.14 -47.62 14.29
N LYS A 468 -11.65 -46.38 14.17
CA LYS A 468 -12.83 -45.88 14.90
C LYS A 468 -13.67 -45.00 13.97
N ARG A 469 -14.42 -45.62 13.06
CA ARG A 469 -15.20 -44.94 12.00
C ARG A 469 -16.69 -44.84 12.37
N LYS A 470 -16.98 -44.11 13.44
CA LYS A 470 -18.33 -43.64 13.81
C LYS A 470 -18.16 -42.24 14.39
N GLY A 471 -19.05 -41.32 14.04
CA GLY A 471 -18.97 -39.93 14.49
C GLY A 471 -18.61 -38.92 13.40
N VAL A 472 -18.75 -37.65 13.77
CA VAL A 472 -18.52 -36.49 12.91
C VAL A 472 -17.03 -36.28 12.64
N ALA A 473 -16.68 -36.04 11.39
CA ALA A 473 -15.31 -35.78 10.95
C ALA A 473 -14.75 -34.51 11.63
N HIS A 474 -13.50 -34.56 12.08
CA HIS A 474 -12.85 -33.45 12.78
C HIS A 474 -12.89 -32.14 11.98
N PHE A 475 -12.63 -32.20 10.67
CA PHE A 475 -12.67 -31.02 9.80
C PHE A 475 -14.09 -30.41 9.67
N ILE A 476 -15.16 -31.20 9.85
CA ILE A 476 -16.55 -30.70 9.87
C ILE A 476 -16.82 -29.93 11.16
N ARG A 477 -16.28 -30.37 12.30
CA ARG A 477 -16.42 -29.68 13.59
C ARG A 477 -15.55 -28.43 13.68
N TYR A 478 -14.40 -28.42 13.00
CA TYR A 478 -13.45 -27.31 13.03
C TYR A 478 -13.87 -26.15 12.11
N PHE A 479 -14.52 -26.43 10.98
CA PHE A 479 -14.88 -25.40 9.99
C PHE A 479 -15.69 -24.22 10.57
N PRO A 480 -16.72 -24.42 11.42
CA PRO A 480 -17.45 -23.32 12.06
C PRO A 480 -16.56 -22.45 12.96
N THR A 481 -15.63 -23.06 13.71
CA THR A 481 -14.64 -22.34 14.54
C THR A 481 -13.68 -21.52 13.68
N PHE A 482 -13.23 -22.08 12.56
CA PHE A 482 -12.38 -21.39 11.58
C PHE A 482 -13.07 -20.15 11.00
N VAL A 483 -14.31 -20.30 10.52
CA VAL A 483 -15.11 -19.18 10.00
C VAL A 483 -15.38 -18.14 11.09
N GLY A 484 -15.73 -18.57 12.31
CA GLY A 484 -15.97 -17.71 13.46
C GLY A 484 -14.74 -16.89 13.90
N ARG A 485 -13.52 -17.33 13.57
CA ARG A 485 -12.28 -16.57 13.82
C ARG A 485 -11.90 -15.62 12.68
N ILE A 486 -12.26 -15.93 11.44
CA ILE A 486 -11.90 -15.12 10.26
C ILE A 486 -12.90 -13.98 10.03
N GLU A 487 -14.20 -14.25 10.15
CA GLU A 487 -15.26 -13.27 9.84
C GLU A 487 -15.21 -11.98 10.69
N PRO A 488 -14.91 -12.03 12.01
CA PRO A 488 -14.73 -10.81 12.80
C PRO A 488 -13.61 -9.91 12.29
N GLN A 489 -12.60 -10.47 11.61
CA GLN A 489 -11.47 -9.71 11.04
C GLN A 489 -11.85 -9.01 9.72
N LEU A 490 -12.91 -9.46 9.06
CA LEU A 490 -13.35 -8.97 7.74
C LEU A 490 -14.47 -7.94 7.80
N VAL A 491 -14.98 -7.59 8.99
CA VAL A 491 -16.11 -6.68 9.17
C VAL A 491 -15.86 -5.31 8.51
N SER A 492 -14.63 -4.81 8.57
CA SER A 492 -14.26 -3.52 7.95
C SER A 492 -13.84 -3.62 6.49
N ALA A 493 -13.83 -4.83 5.90
CA ALA A 493 -13.20 -5.11 4.61
C ALA A 493 -14.15 -5.69 3.54
N GLN A 494 -15.46 -5.53 3.72
CA GLN A 494 -16.50 -6.10 2.86
C GLN A 494 -16.43 -5.61 1.40
N ILE A 495 -15.84 -4.44 1.16
CA ILE A 495 -15.74 -3.81 -0.17
C ILE A 495 -14.47 -4.27 -0.92
N TYR A 496 -13.47 -4.82 -0.21
CA TYR A 496 -12.16 -5.09 -0.78
C TYR A 496 -12.03 -6.50 -1.37
N GLU A 497 -11.05 -6.69 -2.25
CA GLU A 497 -10.79 -7.96 -2.95
C GLU A 497 -10.50 -9.14 -2.01
N ILE A 498 -10.04 -8.87 -0.78
CA ILE A 498 -9.86 -9.92 0.24
C ILE A 498 -11.15 -10.68 0.50
N ARG A 499 -12.32 -10.02 0.45
CA ARG A 499 -13.60 -10.70 0.68
C ARG A 499 -13.85 -11.78 -0.38
N ARG A 500 -13.67 -11.42 -1.66
CA ARG A 500 -13.79 -12.37 -2.79
C ARG A 500 -12.77 -13.50 -2.69
N THR A 501 -11.56 -13.20 -2.23
CA THR A 501 -10.48 -14.19 -2.05
C THR A 501 -10.82 -15.18 -0.93
N VAL A 502 -11.36 -14.69 0.19
CA VAL A 502 -11.77 -15.50 1.34
C VAL A 502 -13.02 -16.31 1.03
N ASP A 503 -14.04 -15.71 0.40
CA ASP A 503 -15.26 -16.43 -0.01
C ASP A 503 -14.92 -17.55 -1.02
N GLY A 504 -14.00 -17.29 -1.95
CA GLY A 504 -13.48 -18.31 -2.86
C GLY A 504 -12.67 -19.40 -2.15
N ALA A 505 -11.93 -19.07 -1.09
CA ALA A 505 -11.25 -20.05 -0.26
C ALA A 505 -12.24 -20.92 0.53
N TYR A 506 -13.30 -20.34 1.09
CA TYR A 506 -14.38 -21.09 1.75
C TYR A 506 -15.05 -22.06 0.78
N GLU A 507 -15.36 -21.64 -0.44
CA GLU A 507 -15.96 -22.52 -1.44
C GLU A 507 -15.06 -23.71 -1.77
N ARG A 508 -13.75 -23.47 -1.98
CA ARG A 508 -12.76 -24.54 -2.23
C ARG A 508 -12.63 -25.50 -1.05
N ILE A 509 -12.60 -24.98 0.18
CA ILE A 509 -12.50 -25.80 1.40
C ILE A 509 -13.76 -26.67 1.56
N VAL A 510 -14.96 -26.09 1.46
CA VAL A 510 -16.23 -26.82 1.59
C VAL A 510 -16.36 -27.89 0.50
N GLN A 511 -15.98 -27.56 -0.73
CA GLN A 511 -15.98 -28.53 -1.83
C GLN A 511 -15.03 -29.71 -1.53
N ALA A 512 -13.80 -29.43 -1.09
CA ALA A 512 -12.84 -30.46 -0.71
C ALA A 512 -13.34 -31.30 0.48
N MET A 513 -14.00 -30.69 1.47
CA MET A 513 -14.61 -31.38 2.61
C MET A 513 -15.71 -32.35 2.15
N PHE A 514 -16.60 -31.92 1.25
CA PHE A 514 -17.68 -32.77 0.73
C PHE A 514 -17.12 -33.91 -0.13
N GLU A 515 -16.11 -33.65 -0.96
CA GLU A 515 -15.43 -34.68 -1.75
C GLU A 515 -14.67 -35.67 -0.85
N ALA A 516 -13.98 -35.18 0.18
CA ALA A 516 -13.31 -36.02 1.16
C ALA A 516 -14.31 -36.92 1.91
N LEU A 517 -15.46 -36.38 2.33
CA LEU A 517 -16.55 -37.16 2.94
C LEU A 517 -17.09 -38.23 1.99
N GLN A 518 -17.35 -37.90 0.73
CA GLN A 518 -17.81 -38.87 -0.27
C GLN A 518 -16.77 -39.96 -0.53
N GLN A 519 -15.49 -39.63 -0.54
CA GLN A 519 -14.40 -40.60 -0.74
C GLN A 519 -14.18 -41.48 0.50
N MET A 520 -14.23 -40.90 1.71
CA MET A 520 -14.19 -41.65 2.96
C MET A 520 -15.34 -42.67 3.04
N ALA A 521 -16.51 -42.29 2.54
CA ALA A 521 -17.68 -43.14 2.55
C ALA A 521 -17.65 -44.21 1.43
N LYS A 522 -17.01 -43.94 0.27
CA LYS A 522 -16.90 -44.90 -0.86
C LYS A 522 -15.82 -45.97 -0.69
N MET A 523 -14.70 -45.66 -0.03
CA MET A 523 -13.60 -46.62 0.18
C MET A 523 -13.94 -47.79 1.13
N ASP A 524 -15.10 -47.76 1.76
CA ASP A 524 -15.62 -48.82 2.64
C ASP A 524 -16.25 -50.00 1.85
N GLY A 525 -16.46 -49.85 0.53
CA GLY A 525 -17.14 -50.84 -0.33
C GLY A 525 -16.23 -51.86 -1.03
N THR A 526 -14.91 -51.75 -0.94
CA THR A 526 -13.98 -52.52 -1.80
C THR A 526 -13.26 -53.71 -1.14
N GLU A 527 -13.40 -53.93 0.18
CA GLU A 527 -12.77 -55.07 0.88
C GLU A 527 -13.75 -56.16 1.36
N ALA A 528 -15.05 -56.03 1.09
CA ALA A 528 -16.02 -57.08 1.38
C ALA A 528 -16.24 -57.95 0.13
N LYS A 529 -15.94 -59.25 0.23
CA LYS A 529 -16.22 -60.27 -0.81
C LYS A 529 -17.72 -60.43 -1.16
N ASP A 530 -18.61 -59.75 -0.43
CA ASP A 530 -20.02 -59.58 -0.77
C ASP A 530 -20.40 -58.08 -0.73
N PRO A 531 -20.82 -57.48 -1.86
CA PRO A 531 -21.24 -56.07 -1.97
C PRO A 531 -22.53 -55.69 -1.23
N ASP A 532 -23.17 -56.62 -0.50
CA ASP A 532 -24.54 -56.45 -0.03
C ASP A 532 -24.66 -55.77 1.36
N ASP A 533 -25.59 -54.80 1.39
CA ASP A 533 -26.17 -54.10 2.53
C ASP A 533 -25.23 -53.24 3.41
N LYS A 534 -24.19 -53.78 4.03
CA LYS A 534 -23.57 -53.09 5.19
C LYS A 534 -22.73 -51.86 4.82
N GLY A 535 -21.94 -51.92 3.75
CA GLY A 535 -21.07 -50.81 3.33
C GLY A 535 -21.86 -49.62 2.77
N VAL A 536 -22.93 -49.89 2.00
CA VAL A 536 -23.82 -48.86 1.44
C VAL A 536 -24.62 -48.17 2.54
N LEU A 537 -25.10 -48.91 3.55
CA LEU A 537 -25.73 -48.30 4.72
C LEU A 537 -24.73 -47.44 5.51
N ASN A 538 -23.49 -47.90 5.69
CA ASN A 538 -22.48 -47.13 6.42
C ASN A 538 -22.15 -45.81 5.70
N TYR A 539 -22.10 -45.83 4.36
CA TYR A 539 -21.96 -44.63 3.54
C TYR A 539 -23.06 -43.60 3.85
N HIS A 540 -24.33 -44.01 3.80
CA HIS A 540 -25.43 -43.09 4.06
C HIS A 540 -25.45 -42.59 5.52
N VAL A 541 -25.15 -43.45 6.49
CA VAL A 541 -25.12 -43.08 7.92
C VAL A 541 -24.07 -42.00 8.19
N ILE A 542 -22.84 -42.18 7.69
CA ILE A 542 -21.75 -41.20 7.84
C ILE A 542 -22.13 -39.87 7.17
N MET A 543 -22.73 -39.92 5.98
CA MET A 543 -23.12 -38.71 5.25
C MET A 543 -24.24 -37.95 5.96
N ILE A 544 -25.27 -38.65 6.44
CA ILE A 544 -26.41 -38.07 7.17
C ILE A 544 -25.93 -37.41 8.47
N GLU A 545 -25.07 -38.08 9.24
CA GLU A 545 -24.55 -37.56 10.51
C GLU A 545 -23.69 -36.31 10.32
N ASN A 546 -22.76 -36.34 9.36
CA ASN A 546 -21.87 -35.21 9.07
C ASN A 546 -22.60 -34.01 8.46
N MET A 547 -23.52 -34.23 7.52
CA MET A 547 -24.29 -33.13 6.90
C MET A 547 -25.25 -32.48 7.90
N HIS A 548 -25.91 -33.26 8.76
CA HIS A 548 -26.77 -32.70 9.80
C HIS A 548 -25.97 -31.84 10.79
N HIS A 549 -24.82 -32.33 11.25
CA HIS A 549 -23.94 -31.56 12.12
C HIS A 549 -23.43 -30.28 11.44
N PHE A 550 -23.04 -30.36 10.17
CA PHE A 550 -22.63 -29.20 9.39
C PHE A 550 -23.75 -28.16 9.27
N VAL A 551 -24.97 -28.56 8.94
CA VAL A 551 -26.13 -27.66 8.87
C VAL A 551 -26.43 -27.02 10.24
N ALA A 552 -26.39 -27.81 11.32
CA ALA A 552 -26.67 -27.34 12.67
C ALA A 552 -25.67 -26.27 13.14
N ASP A 553 -24.37 -26.46 12.89
CA ASP A 553 -23.35 -25.49 13.29
C ASP A 553 -23.30 -24.27 12.37
N MET A 554 -23.46 -24.48 11.07
CA MET A 554 -23.35 -23.40 10.08
C MET A 554 -24.56 -22.45 10.10
N THR A 555 -25.74 -22.96 10.47
CA THR A 555 -26.93 -22.14 10.67
C THR A 555 -26.78 -21.20 11.87
N GLN A 556 -26.02 -21.59 12.90
CA GLN A 556 -25.77 -20.76 14.09
C GLN A 556 -24.88 -19.55 13.81
N LEU A 557 -24.07 -19.59 12.75
CA LEU A 557 -23.16 -18.49 12.41
C LEU A 557 -23.87 -17.31 11.71
N GLU A 558 -25.07 -17.50 11.15
CA GLU A 558 -25.88 -16.45 10.47
C GLU A 558 -25.14 -15.64 9.38
N LEU A 559 -24.13 -16.23 8.72
CA LEU A 559 -23.32 -15.54 7.71
C LEU A 559 -23.92 -15.68 6.30
N GLY A 560 -24.04 -14.56 5.58
CA GLY A 560 -24.56 -14.53 4.22
C GLY A 560 -23.80 -15.41 3.22
N ALA A 561 -22.46 -15.42 3.30
CA ALA A 561 -21.60 -16.23 2.43
C ALA A 561 -21.77 -17.74 2.64
N VAL A 562 -22.21 -18.15 3.83
CA VAL A 562 -22.35 -19.55 4.24
C VAL A 562 -23.71 -20.14 3.85
N ARG A 563 -24.72 -19.30 3.61
CA ARG A 563 -26.09 -19.74 3.31
C ARG A 563 -26.18 -20.65 2.09
N ALA A 564 -25.38 -20.38 1.05
CA ALA A 564 -25.31 -21.23 -0.13
C ALA A 564 -24.77 -22.63 0.20
N PHE A 565 -23.81 -22.73 1.13
CA PHE A 565 -23.26 -24.01 1.58
C PHE A 565 -24.25 -24.80 2.43
N VAL A 566 -25.02 -24.12 3.29
CA VAL A 566 -26.10 -24.76 4.07
C VAL A 566 -27.15 -25.35 3.13
N ALA A 567 -27.61 -24.61 2.13
CA ALA A 567 -28.58 -25.12 1.16
C ALA A 567 -28.06 -26.34 0.37
N ARG A 568 -26.78 -26.33 -0.03
CA ARG A 568 -26.14 -27.50 -0.67
C ARG A 568 -26.05 -28.70 0.29
N ALA A 569 -25.73 -28.46 1.56
CA ALA A 569 -25.66 -29.53 2.56
C ALA A 569 -27.05 -30.11 2.89
N GLU A 570 -28.09 -29.28 2.93
CA GLU A 570 -29.50 -29.71 3.09
C GLU A 570 -29.96 -30.57 1.91
N ASP A 571 -29.63 -30.20 0.67
CA ASP A 571 -29.94 -31.01 -0.52
C ASP A 571 -29.27 -32.38 -0.45
N ILE A 572 -27.96 -32.42 -0.15
CA ILE A 572 -27.21 -33.68 0.04
C ILE A 572 -27.82 -34.50 1.19
N TYR A 573 -28.12 -33.87 2.33
CA TYR A 573 -28.76 -34.52 3.46
C TYR A 573 -30.09 -35.16 3.06
N SER A 574 -30.98 -34.43 2.38
CA SER A 574 -32.30 -34.92 1.97
C SER A 574 -32.22 -36.09 0.98
N ARG A 575 -31.28 -36.02 0.03
CA ARG A 575 -31.06 -37.07 -0.97
C ARG A 575 -30.55 -38.36 -0.32
N GLU A 576 -29.56 -38.24 0.55
CA GLU A 576 -28.93 -39.38 1.23
C GLU A 576 -29.85 -39.97 2.29
N LEU A 577 -30.64 -39.14 2.98
CA LEU A 577 -31.70 -39.57 3.88
C LEU A 577 -32.77 -40.38 3.14
N SER A 578 -33.24 -39.89 1.99
CA SER A 578 -34.23 -40.61 1.18
C SER A 578 -33.72 -41.97 0.69
N ALA A 579 -32.45 -42.03 0.27
CA ALA A 579 -31.79 -43.27 -0.13
C ALA A 579 -31.66 -44.25 1.05
N TYR A 580 -31.20 -43.77 2.21
CA TYR A 580 -31.10 -44.57 3.44
C TYR A 580 -32.46 -45.14 3.85
N VAL A 581 -33.50 -44.30 3.92
CA VAL A 581 -34.84 -44.72 4.33
C VAL A 581 -35.39 -45.77 3.38
N THR A 582 -35.26 -45.58 2.06
CA THR A 582 -35.66 -46.57 1.05
C THR A 582 -34.93 -47.90 1.27
N PHE A 583 -33.63 -47.85 1.55
CA PHE A 583 -32.82 -49.03 1.78
C PHE A 583 -33.22 -49.79 3.06
N VAL A 584 -33.39 -49.07 4.18
CA VAL A 584 -33.68 -49.68 5.47
C VAL A 584 -35.11 -50.23 5.51
N LEU A 585 -36.07 -49.56 4.86
CA LEU A 585 -37.46 -50.03 4.73
C LEU A 585 -37.59 -51.25 3.81
N ARG A 586 -36.71 -51.40 2.81
CA ARG A 586 -36.77 -52.52 1.87
C ARG A 586 -36.60 -53.86 2.55
N ARG A 587 -35.76 -53.96 3.59
CA ARG A 587 -35.47 -55.26 4.24
C ARG A 587 -36.64 -55.88 5.01
N PRO A 588 -37.36 -55.16 5.90
CA PRO A 588 -38.55 -55.71 6.57
C PRO A 588 -39.76 -55.85 5.62
N MET A 589 -39.82 -55.08 4.53
CA MET A 589 -41.00 -54.98 3.67
C MET A 589 -40.76 -55.39 2.20
N ALA A 590 -39.70 -56.15 1.93
CA ALA A 590 -39.28 -56.50 0.56
C ALA A 590 -40.41 -57.13 -0.26
N LYS A 591 -41.13 -58.10 0.32
CA LYS A 591 -42.16 -58.85 -0.41
C LYS A 591 -43.34 -57.98 -0.85
N ILE A 592 -43.79 -57.06 0.01
CA ILE A 592 -44.90 -56.15 -0.33
C ILE A 592 -44.43 -55.05 -1.29
N ILE A 593 -43.21 -54.54 -1.11
CA ILE A 593 -42.58 -53.57 -2.03
C ILE A 593 -42.40 -54.18 -3.42
N ASP A 594 -41.74 -55.33 -3.55
CA ASP A 594 -41.46 -55.96 -4.84
C ASP A 594 -42.76 -56.38 -5.57
N TYR A 595 -43.80 -56.77 -4.83
CA TYR A 595 -45.12 -57.08 -5.41
C TYR A 595 -45.77 -55.83 -6.02
N PHE A 596 -45.87 -54.73 -5.27
CA PHE A 596 -46.50 -53.50 -5.76
C PHE A 596 -45.65 -52.76 -6.80
N ASP A 597 -44.31 -52.82 -6.71
CA ASP A 597 -43.40 -52.32 -7.75
C ASP A 597 -43.56 -53.14 -9.03
N GLY A 598 -43.76 -54.46 -8.94
CA GLY A 598 -44.07 -55.33 -10.07
C GLY A 598 -45.41 -54.98 -10.73
N VAL A 599 -46.44 -54.68 -9.93
CA VAL A 599 -47.74 -54.19 -10.41
C VAL A 599 -47.60 -52.84 -11.12
N GLU A 600 -46.82 -51.92 -10.55
CA GLU A 600 -46.59 -50.59 -11.14
C GLU A 600 -45.81 -50.65 -12.45
N ARG A 601 -44.81 -51.54 -12.56
CA ARG A 601 -44.12 -51.79 -13.84
C ARG A 601 -45.07 -52.33 -14.91
N LEU A 602 -46.00 -53.21 -14.52
CA LEU A 602 -46.99 -53.76 -15.44
C LEU A 602 -48.05 -52.72 -15.85
N LEU A 603 -48.42 -51.81 -14.94
CA LEU A 603 -49.29 -50.65 -15.22
C LEU A 603 -48.73 -49.72 -16.30
N GLN A 604 -47.41 -49.65 -16.47
CA GLN A 604 -46.79 -48.81 -17.51
C GLN A 604 -47.04 -49.34 -18.93
N THR A 605 -47.28 -50.65 -19.08
CA THR A 605 -47.42 -51.32 -20.39
C THR A 605 -48.83 -51.86 -20.64
N THR A 606 -49.70 -51.88 -19.63
CA THR A 606 -50.96 -52.62 -19.68
C THR A 606 -52.06 -51.85 -18.95
N ALA A 607 -53.29 -51.90 -19.47
CA ALA A 607 -54.42 -51.18 -18.89
C ALA A 607 -54.74 -51.68 -17.46
N PRO A 608 -55.20 -50.80 -16.55
CA PRO A 608 -55.45 -51.15 -15.14
C PRO A 608 -56.37 -52.35 -14.92
N SER A 609 -57.32 -52.60 -15.84
CA SER A 609 -58.29 -53.70 -15.80
C SER A 609 -57.72 -55.07 -16.16
N GLU A 610 -56.57 -55.15 -16.83
CA GLU A 610 -55.99 -56.40 -17.34
C GLU A 610 -54.92 -57.00 -16.41
N ILE A 611 -54.49 -56.23 -15.41
CA ILE A 611 -53.45 -56.63 -14.45
C ILE A 611 -53.89 -57.80 -13.58
N SER A 612 -55.18 -57.85 -13.20
CA SER A 612 -55.73 -58.96 -12.42
C SER A 612 -55.72 -60.30 -13.17
N ASN A 613 -55.54 -60.28 -14.49
CA ASN A 613 -55.48 -61.48 -15.34
C ASN A 613 -54.06 -62.06 -15.46
N ASN A 614 -53.03 -61.32 -15.03
CA ASN A 614 -51.66 -61.82 -15.03
C ASN A 614 -51.47 -62.82 -13.86
N ASN A 615 -50.92 -64.01 -14.15
CA ASN A 615 -50.84 -65.11 -13.19
C ASN A 615 -50.05 -64.73 -11.91
N ASN A 616 -49.00 -63.93 -12.08
CA ASN A 616 -48.12 -63.47 -10.98
C ASN A 616 -48.73 -62.35 -10.12
N PHE A 617 -49.66 -61.57 -10.68
CA PHE A 617 -50.32 -60.43 -10.01
C PHE A 617 -51.84 -60.66 -9.89
N SER A 618 -52.24 -61.92 -9.85
CA SER A 618 -53.63 -62.33 -9.70
C SER A 618 -54.20 -61.96 -8.32
N ARG A 619 -55.53 -61.90 -8.20
CA ARG A 619 -56.25 -61.59 -6.94
C ARG A 619 -55.83 -62.50 -5.77
N SER A 620 -55.54 -63.78 -6.06
CA SER A 620 -55.08 -64.75 -5.06
C SER A 620 -53.67 -64.45 -4.55
N SER A 621 -52.81 -63.89 -5.40
CA SER A 621 -51.44 -63.48 -5.05
C SER A 621 -51.46 -62.20 -4.20
N LEU A 622 -52.31 -61.22 -4.55
CA LEU A 622 -52.54 -60.02 -3.72
C LEU A 622 -53.00 -60.41 -2.31
N LYS A 623 -53.99 -61.31 -2.20
CA LYS A 623 -54.53 -61.76 -0.91
C LYS A 623 -53.49 -62.51 -0.06
N LYS A 624 -52.53 -63.21 -0.69
CA LYS A 624 -51.42 -63.85 0.03
C LYS A 624 -50.43 -62.82 0.58
N VAL A 625 -50.04 -61.85 -0.25
CA VAL A 625 -49.07 -60.81 0.17
C VAL A 625 -49.66 -59.93 1.26
N VAL A 626 -50.91 -59.47 1.13
CA VAL A 626 -51.56 -58.61 2.13
C VAL A 626 -51.73 -59.32 3.49
N LYS A 627 -52.08 -60.61 3.48
CA LYS A 627 -52.27 -61.41 4.69
C LYS A 627 -50.97 -61.72 5.46
N GLU A 628 -49.82 -61.62 4.79
CA GLU A 628 -48.50 -61.73 5.45
C GLU A 628 -48.14 -60.46 6.26
N TYR A 629 -48.88 -59.35 6.09
CA TYR A 629 -48.63 -58.07 6.75
C TYR A 629 -49.87 -57.61 7.53
N ASP A 630 -50.17 -58.28 8.65
CA ASP A 630 -51.20 -57.86 9.60
C ASP A 630 -50.66 -56.75 10.55
N SER A 631 -51.55 -56.07 11.26
CA SER A 631 -51.26 -55.02 12.25
C SER A 631 -50.22 -55.44 13.30
N LYS A 632 -50.18 -56.73 13.67
CA LYS A 632 -49.18 -57.28 14.60
C LYS A 632 -47.80 -57.43 13.97
N ASP A 633 -47.74 -57.87 12.71
CA ASP A 633 -46.49 -58.05 11.97
C ASP A 633 -45.89 -56.71 11.55
N MET A 634 -46.73 -55.74 11.20
CA MET A 634 -46.31 -54.34 11.01
C MET A 634 -45.62 -53.77 12.25
N ARG A 635 -46.19 -53.97 13.45
CA ARG A 635 -45.54 -53.56 14.71
C ARG A 635 -44.18 -54.23 14.91
N LYS A 636 -44.10 -55.55 14.71
CA LYS A 636 -42.85 -56.31 14.86
C LYS A 636 -41.77 -55.85 13.87
N ASN A 637 -42.17 -55.55 12.64
CA ASN A 637 -41.27 -55.03 11.60
C ASN A 637 -40.76 -53.62 11.93
N ILE A 638 -41.62 -52.76 12.46
CA ILE A 638 -41.27 -51.39 12.92
C ILE A 638 -40.36 -51.44 14.16
N ASP A 639 -40.60 -52.34 15.11
CA ASP A 639 -39.73 -52.54 16.28
C ASP A 639 -38.33 -53.03 15.87
N GLY A 640 -38.27 -53.93 14.88
CA GLY A 640 -37.01 -54.40 14.30
C GLY A 640 -36.27 -53.31 13.52
N LEU A 641 -37.01 -52.43 12.84
CA LEU A 641 -36.49 -51.26 12.14
C LEU A 641 -35.88 -50.26 13.14
N TYR A 642 -36.59 -49.92 14.22
CA TYR A 642 -36.13 -48.99 15.25
C TYR A 642 -34.79 -49.43 15.84
N LYS A 643 -34.70 -50.68 16.33
CA LYS A 643 -33.45 -51.23 16.89
C LYS A 643 -32.28 -51.22 15.91
N ARG A 644 -32.56 -51.32 14.61
CA ARG A 644 -31.54 -51.27 13.56
C ARG A 644 -31.06 -49.83 13.33
N VAL A 645 -31.99 -48.88 13.27
CA VAL A 645 -31.68 -47.45 13.13
C VAL A 645 -30.92 -46.96 14.37
N GLU A 646 -31.39 -47.29 15.57
CA GLU A 646 -30.72 -47.04 16.85
C GLU A 646 -29.28 -47.58 16.81
N LYS A 647 -29.06 -48.84 16.44
CA LYS A 647 -27.70 -49.41 16.32
C LYS A 647 -26.77 -48.67 15.33
N HIS A 648 -27.33 -48.03 14.31
CA HIS A 648 -26.53 -47.26 13.36
C HIS A 648 -26.12 -45.89 13.91
N PHE A 649 -26.98 -45.23 14.69
CA PHE A 649 -26.78 -43.85 15.17
C PHE A 649 -26.40 -43.72 16.66
N ASP A 650 -26.59 -44.75 17.49
CA ASP A 650 -26.47 -44.72 18.96
C ASP A 650 -25.10 -45.19 19.49
N ALA A 651 -24.03 -45.00 18.73
CA ALA A 651 -22.73 -45.58 19.05
C ALA A 651 -21.70 -44.57 19.60
N ASP A 652 -22.12 -43.38 20.02
CA ASP A 652 -21.18 -42.28 20.33
C ASP A 652 -21.51 -41.45 21.58
N GLU A 653 -21.95 -42.08 22.68
CA GLU A 653 -21.88 -41.44 24.02
C GLU A 653 -20.42 -41.28 24.52
N GLY A 654 -19.42 -41.88 23.85
CA GLY A 654 -18.08 -42.06 24.41
C GLY A 654 -17.03 -41.00 24.07
N SER A 655 -17.29 -40.03 23.19
CA SER A 655 -16.25 -39.13 22.67
C SER A 655 -16.55 -37.62 22.74
N ALA A 656 -17.70 -37.22 23.29
CA ALA A 656 -18.02 -35.81 23.52
C ALA A 656 -17.62 -35.36 24.94
N PRO A 657 -16.96 -34.20 25.11
CA PRO A 657 -16.81 -33.58 26.43
C PRO A 657 -18.19 -33.26 27.02
N PRO A 658 -18.34 -33.29 28.36
CA PRO A 658 -19.64 -33.16 29.01
C PRO A 658 -20.21 -31.75 28.77
N GLY A 659 -21.25 -31.66 27.94
CA GLY A 659 -21.94 -30.40 27.63
C GLY A 659 -22.52 -30.26 26.21
N GLN A 660 -22.16 -31.14 25.28
CA GLN A 660 -22.67 -31.11 23.88
C GLN A 660 -23.34 -32.43 23.45
N SER A 661 -23.87 -33.23 24.38
CA SER A 661 -24.60 -34.49 24.09
C SER A 661 -25.98 -34.28 23.41
N GLY A 662 -26.27 -33.09 22.87
CA GLY A 662 -27.58 -32.73 22.32
C GLY A 662 -27.74 -32.93 20.81
N ALA A 663 -26.69 -33.28 20.05
CA ALA A 663 -26.73 -33.33 18.58
C ALA A 663 -27.03 -34.72 17.99
N ALA A 664 -26.77 -35.82 18.70
CA ALA A 664 -27.08 -37.18 18.22
C ALA A 664 -28.59 -37.52 18.29
N ALA A 665 -29.26 -37.05 19.35
CA ALA A 665 -30.70 -37.21 19.54
C ALA A 665 -31.57 -36.60 18.41
N PRO A 666 -31.33 -35.36 17.93
CA PRO A 666 -32.12 -34.77 16.85
C PRO A 666 -31.91 -35.46 15.49
N VAL A 667 -30.72 -36.01 15.21
CA VAL A 667 -30.48 -36.78 13.97
C VAL A 667 -31.36 -38.04 13.96
N LEU A 668 -31.37 -38.80 15.07
CA LEU A 668 -32.17 -40.01 15.19
C LEU A 668 -33.68 -39.70 15.04
N VAL A 669 -34.14 -38.62 15.67
CA VAL A 669 -35.54 -38.16 15.55
C VAL A 669 -35.86 -37.75 14.10
N GLY A 670 -34.97 -37.04 13.43
CA GLY A 670 -35.11 -36.64 12.02
C GLY A 670 -35.21 -37.85 11.09
N VAL A 671 -34.32 -38.83 11.25
CA VAL A 671 -34.33 -40.08 10.48
C VAL A 671 -35.58 -40.91 10.76
N TRP A 672 -36.01 -40.99 12.03
CA TRP A 672 -37.22 -41.73 12.40
C TRP A 672 -38.49 -41.10 11.84
N ASN A 673 -38.59 -39.77 11.84
CA ASN A 673 -39.69 -39.05 11.20
C ASN A 673 -39.72 -39.29 9.69
N ALA A 674 -38.56 -39.30 9.03
CA ALA A 674 -38.47 -39.59 7.59
C ALA A 674 -38.88 -41.04 7.27
N CYS A 675 -38.51 -42.01 8.12
CA CYS A 675 -38.99 -43.39 8.01
C CYS A 675 -40.52 -43.49 8.17
N GLU A 676 -41.11 -42.76 9.13
CA GLU A 676 -42.56 -42.70 9.32
C GLU A 676 -43.25 -42.15 8.06
N GLU A 677 -42.76 -41.01 7.55
CA GLU A 677 -43.33 -40.35 6.38
C GLU A 677 -43.26 -41.22 5.12
N GLN A 678 -42.10 -41.82 4.83
CA GLN A 678 -41.92 -42.70 3.67
C GLN A 678 -42.82 -43.94 3.74
N LEU A 679 -42.97 -44.56 4.92
CA LEU A 679 -43.86 -45.69 5.07
C LEU A 679 -45.33 -45.31 4.89
N LEU A 680 -45.73 -44.12 5.36
CA LEU A 680 -47.07 -43.60 5.12
C LEU A 680 -47.33 -43.35 3.63
N GLN A 681 -46.37 -42.74 2.93
CA GLN A 681 -46.46 -42.52 1.48
C GLN A 681 -46.57 -43.84 0.71
N LEU A 682 -45.79 -44.86 1.07
CA LEU A 682 -45.89 -46.20 0.49
C LEU A 682 -47.24 -46.85 0.78
N THR A 683 -47.75 -46.72 2.00
CA THR A 683 -49.07 -47.27 2.38
C THR A 683 -50.18 -46.61 1.57
N ASP A 684 -50.19 -45.29 1.43
CA ASP A 684 -51.16 -44.56 0.61
C ASP A 684 -51.04 -44.94 -0.88
N LYS A 685 -49.81 -45.14 -1.37
CA LYS A 685 -49.56 -45.62 -2.73
C LYS A 685 -50.14 -47.02 -2.94
N TRP A 686 -49.93 -47.94 -2.02
CA TRP A 686 -50.50 -49.29 -2.08
C TRP A 686 -52.03 -49.26 -2.04
N ILE A 687 -52.65 -48.43 -1.21
CA ILE A 687 -54.11 -48.24 -1.17
C ILE A 687 -54.65 -47.77 -2.53
N LYS A 688 -53.99 -46.78 -3.15
CA LYS A 688 -54.37 -46.27 -4.48
C LYS A 688 -54.23 -47.34 -5.57
N LEU A 689 -53.13 -48.09 -5.57
CA LEU A 689 -52.89 -49.18 -6.54
C LEU A 689 -53.92 -50.30 -6.40
N ILE A 690 -54.29 -50.67 -5.17
CA ILE A 690 -55.35 -51.64 -4.91
C ILE A 690 -56.68 -51.12 -5.46
N GLY A 691 -57.03 -49.85 -5.19
CA GLY A 691 -58.27 -49.25 -5.69
C GLY A 691 -58.35 -49.15 -7.21
N GLN A 692 -57.21 -48.96 -7.90
CA GLN A 692 -57.14 -48.82 -9.36
C GLN A 692 -57.12 -50.17 -10.11
N CYS A 693 -56.37 -51.15 -9.62
CA CYS A 693 -56.15 -52.43 -10.30
C CYS A 693 -57.13 -53.54 -9.88
N TYR A 694 -57.80 -53.37 -8.73
CA TYR A 694 -58.61 -54.43 -8.11
C TYR A 694 -59.98 -53.95 -7.58
N PRO A 695 -60.74 -53.11 -8.31
CA PRO A 695 -61.95 -52.43 -7.79
C PRO A 695 -63.04 -53.40 -7.28
N ASP A 696 -63.19 -54.58 -7.87
CA ASP A 696 -64.24 -55.56 -7.52
C ASP A 696 -63.77 -56.67 -6.56
N SER A 697 -62.58 -56.53 -5.96
CA SER A 697 -61.92 -57.65 -5.27
C SER A 697 -62.27 -57.75 -3.78
N GLY A 698 -62.76 -56.65 -3.17
CA GLY A 698 -63.02 -56.58 -1.72
C GLY A 698 -61.77 -56.79 -0.84
N VAL A 699 -60.58 -56.81 -1.43
CA VAL A 699 -59.29 -56.96 -0.73
C VAL A 699 -58.78 -55.57 -0.40
N SER A 700 -58.63 -55.28 0.88
CA SER A 700 -57.99 -54.06 1.41
C SER A 700 -56.81 -54.46 2.28
N LEU A 701 -55.90 -53.52 2.55
CA LEU A 701 -54.80 -53.76 3.49
C LEU A 701 -55.37 -54.11 4.87
N GLU A 702 -54.80 -55.12 5.53
CA GLU A 702 -55.23 -55.59 6.87
C GLU A 702 -54.81 -54.63 8.01
N TYR A 703 -54.16 -53.51 7.70
CA TYR A 703 -53.76 -52.45 8.62
C TYR A 703 -54.12 -51.06 8.08
N THR A 704 -54.32 -50.09 8.98
CA THR A 704 -54.63 -48.70 8.61
C THR A 704 -53.43 -47.79 8.74
N THR A 705 -53.47 -46.62 8.09
CA THR A 705 -52.47 -45.55 8.28
C THR A 705 -52.39 -45.07 9.73
N GLY A 706 -53.46 -45.23 10.52
CA GLY A 706 -53.50 -44.98 11.96
C GLY A 706 -52.69 -45.98 12.78
N ASP A 707 -52.70 -47.27 12.40
CA ASP A 707 -51.94 -48.32 13.07
C ASP A 707 -50.43 -48.16 12.86
N VAL A 708 -50.03 -47.70 11.66
CA VAL A 708 -48.64 -47.35 11.35
C VAL A 708 -48.17 -46.17 12.21
N LYS A 709 -48.93 -45.06 12.25
CA LYS A 709 -48.61 -43.90 13.11
C LYS A 709 -48.53 -44.28 14.59
N ALA A 710 -49.43 -45.13 15.06
CA ALA A 710 -49.43 -45.60 16.46
C ALA A 710 -48.19 -46.46 16.79
N ALA A 711 -47.72 -47.26 15.84
CA ALA A 711 -46.50 -48.06 16.00
C ALA A 711 -45.23 -47.18 16.03
N PHE A 712 -45.14 -46.15 15.17
CA PHE A 712 -44.00 -45.21 15.18
C PHE A 712 -43.99 -44.30 16.42
N LYS A 713 -45.16 -43.89 16.93
CA LYS A 713 -45.29 -43.05 18.14
C LYS A 713 -44.76 -43.72 19.42
N ARG A 714 -44.83 -45.05 19.53
CA ARG A 714 -44.33 -45.79 20.72
C ARG A 714 -42.83 -45.63 20.96
N HIS A 715 -42.06 -45.38 19.90
CA HIS A 715 -40.61 -45.20 19.97
C HIS A 715 -40.18 -43.73 20.01
N ARG A 716 -41.15 -42.81 20.09
CA ARG A 716 -40.94 -41.35 20.12
C ARG A 716 -40.84 -40.78 21.55
N THR A 717 -41.14 -41.59 22.56
CA THR A 717 -41.18 -41.24 23.99
C THR A 717 -40.25 -42.12 24.82
N GLY A 718 -39.04 -42.38 24.30
CA GLY A 718 -37.91 -42.91 25.04
C GLY A 718 -36.99 -41.79 25.44
#